data_AF-A0AAU5CB30-F1
#
_entry.id   AF-A0AAU5CB30-F1
#
_cell.length_a   1.000
_cell.length_b   1.000
_cell.length_c   1.000
_cell.angle_alpha   90.00
_cell.angle_beta   90.00
_cell.angle_gamma   90.00
#
_symmetry.space_group_name_H-M   'P 1'
#
loop_
_entity.id
_entity.type
_entity.pdbx_description
1 polymer ?
#
loop_
_entity_poly.entity_id
_entity_poly.type
_entity_poly.pdbx_seq_one_letter_code
_entity_poly.pdbx_strand_id
1 'polypeptide(L)'
;MTVLEELTLTAPLPLPSDEPVELQVKVAGPDAGGRRTVVFHARPRTPGYDGPWNRHASGILAPQELPEPAVAPAPWPPAGAVPLPLDARPGEDFYDRLAHGGLRYGPAFQGLQAAWQLGNDILAEVGLPEEEHSNAGRFTLHPALLDSALHTMMLPGAAPAPDDSAGGLSLPFAWSQVRLHASGARRLRVRLSPTAENGARLELTDGSGAPVATVRSLVLRPLPREQLKGVRAHGDCLFRQDWIRLPDSLDAAPVPRVWGLVGEPGPALRGTVLPPGDRPKAYADPASAGADAPDVVIACPPLTETEGMDRASAAHRMAGWALRLVQDWLAEERLSNSRLVVLTSGAVVTGAEAAASAANDDAALVCAPVWGLLRSAQTENPGRFALVDVDDTPASGAALAQVTASREPQTAVREGVVHVPTLVHASRTTADEGPSRRVDPGGTVLITGGPGSLGASFARHLVVAHGMRHLLLVGRRGADTPGAAELRAELAGLGAEVTVAACDVADRTALAALLATVPREHPLTAVVHTAGVLDDGVIAALTPERMDRVLRPKADAALALHELTRDSDLAVFALFSSVAGVFGSGGQGNYAAANSFLDALAQHRRSIGLPATSLVWGPWQQNGGMTAELASADLRRMARSGLVPLRTDEGLALFDTAVESGDAVLVAARLNPQVRGTADAPLSRLPGPGPVRRTPAGPEAGDSLRRRLAGTQSGDHGALLLSEVRTEAAAALGYTEGQSAIEADRPLAELGLDSLAAVELRNRLATVTGLVLPATLLFDHPTPCAVAAHLEERFSDTAPKTLPAPNVTPANATGGAPERAAEPGGADSLSALFRKACALGKAWDGMALLTIASRFREVFDSTDTLRTPPAAVNVATGPARPRLICFPALSALSGPHEYARFGLSLQGLRDVWVLPNPGFLQREALPATLEAFVSAQAAAALACSGDEPFVLLGRSAGGWVAQAVAEHLERAGVRPSAVVLVDTFAGDSVSGAEDGPALSAMTVGMLDKAAQFASAETDRLTAMTGYLDRFSGWEPSELSAPTLLVRARGRPARHRSGGAVESAALGSHRPGRPLQRP
;
A
#
# COMPACT_ATOMS: atom_id res chain seq x y z
N MET A 1 -23.79 22.11 47.04
CA MET A 1 -23.21 20.90 46.43
C MET A 1 -24.33 20.20 45.66
N THR A 2 -24.01 19.43 44.61
CA THR A 2 -24.98 18.81 43.69
C THR A 2 -24.98 17.30 43.91
N VAL A 3 -26.14 16.67 43.90
CA VAL A 3 -26.26 15.20 43.93
C VAL A 3 -26.25 14.71 42.49
N LEU A 4 -25.47 13.66 42.22
CA LEU A 4 -25.65 12.89 40.99
C LEU A 4 -26.83 11.94 41.23
N GLU A 5 -28.01 12.38 40.81
CA GLU A 5 -29.27 11.66 41.01
C GLU A 5 -29.24 10.32 40.28
N GLU A 6 -28.76 10.34 39.03
CA GLU A 6 -28.58 9.17 38.18
C GLU A 6 -27.40 9.37 37.23
N LEU A 7 -26.63 8.30 36.96
CA LEU A 7 -25.66 8.21 35.88
C LEU A 7 -25.69 6.81 35.28
N THR A 8 -25.96 6.74 33.97
CA THR A 8 -25.96 5.49 33.21
C THR A 8 -24.81 5.49 32.22
N LEU A 9 -24.01 4.42 32.26
CA LEU A 9 -22.89 4.16 31.34
C LEU A 9 -23.42 3.42 30.12
N THR A 10 -23.45 4.08 28.96
CA THR A 10 -24.02 3.53 27.72
C THR A 10 -23.01 2.78 26.88
N ALA A 11 -21.72 3.13 26.96
CA ALA A 11 -20.65 2.46 26.25
C ALA A 11 -19.30 2.67 26.97
N PRO A 12 -18.43 1.65 27.04
CA PRO A 12 -17.09 1.81 27.60
C PRO A 12 -16.27 2.83 26.79
N LEU A 13 -15.41 3.58 27.46
CA LEU A 13 -14.45 4.49 26.83
C LEU A 13 -13.06 3.84 26.83
N PRO A 14 -12.57 3.29 25.71
CA PRO A 14 -11.19 2.83 25.64
C PRO A 14 -10.25 4.05 25.66
N LEU A 15 -9.25 3.99 26.53
CA LEU A 15 -8.14 4.96 26.58
C LEU A 15 -6.88 4.26 26.05
N PRO A 16 -6.51 4.46 24.77
CA PRO A 16 -5.24 3.98 24.26
C PRO A 16 -4.08 4.65 25.01
N SER A 17 -2.96 3.94 25.17
CA SER A 17 -1.81 4.38 25.97
C SER A 17 -1.10 5.61 25.41
N ASP A 18 -1.31 5.93 24.14
CA ASP A 18 -0.49 6.89 23.38
C ASP A 18 -1.31 7.86 22.50
N GLU A 19 -2.64 7.74 22.48
CA GLU A 19 -3.48 8.70 21.78
C GLU A 19 -4.27 9.56 22.77
N PRO A 20 -4.17 10.91 22.70
CA PRO A 20 -5.02 11.75 23.50
C PRO A 20 -6.48 11.56 23.05
N VAL A 21 -7.37 11.40 24.02
CA VAL A 21 -8.81 11.39 23.79
C VAL A 21 -9.37 12.76 24.17
N GLU A 22 -10.13 13.36 23.26
CA GLU A 22 -10.91 14.54 23.57
C GLU A 22 -12.18 14.14 24.29
N LEU A 23 -12.38 14.70 25.49
CA LEU A 23 -13.57 14.51 26.31
C LEU A 23 -14.42 15.77 26.29
N GLN A 24 -15.71 15.61 26.03
CA GLN A 24 -16.69 16.69 26.09
C GLN A 24 -17.81 16.33 27.04
N VAL A 25 -17.99 17.16 28.06
CA VAL A 25 -19.09 17.05 29.01
C VAL A 25 -20.07 18.19 28.74
N LYS A 26 -21.31 17.87 28.37
CA LYS A 26 -22.38 18.83 28.16
C LYS A 26 -23.30 18.82 29.37
N VAL A 27 -23.52 19.98 29.98
CA VAL A 27 -24.48 20.17 31.08
C VAL A 27 -25.59 21.09 30.59
N ALA A 28 -26.83 20.60 30.62
CA ALA A 28 -27.99 21.38 30.22
C ALA A 28 -28.34 22.48 31.24
N GLY A 29 -29.17 23.44 30.81
CA GLY A 29 -29.84 24.35 31.71
C GLY A 29 -30.70 23.61 32.75
N PRO A 30 -31.00 24.21 33.91
CA PRO A 30 -31.84 23.59 34.90
C PRO A 30 -33.29 23.45 34.37
N ASP A 31 -33.93 22.33 34.67
CA ASP A 31 -35.37 22.14 34.48
C ASP A 31 -36.18 22.91 35.56
N ALA A 32 -37.51 22.81 35.51
CA ALA A 32 -38.39 23.47 36.49
C ALA A 32 -38.15 23.02 37.95
N GLY A 33 -37.53 21.87 38.17
CA GLY A 33 -37.12 21.35 39.48
C GLY A 33 -35.66 21.61 39.83
N GLY A 34 -34.94 22.41 39.04
CA GLY A 34 -33.51 22.71 39.25
C GLY A 34 -32.56 21.58 38.81
N ARG A 35 -33.06 20.51 38.19
CA ARG A 35 -32.25 19.37 37.74
C ARG A 35 -31.60 19.66 36.40
N ARG A 36 -30.41 19.13 36.17
CA ARG A 36 -29.62 19.35 34.95
C ARG A 36 -29.21 18.02 34.34
N THR A 37 -29.52 17.82 33.06
CA THR A 37 -28.98 16.68 32.31
C THR A 37 -27.49 16.90 32.05
N VAL A 38 -26.69 15.86 32.30
CA VAL A 38 -25.26 15.81 31.95
C VAL A 38 -25.00 14.68 30.96
N VAL A 39 -24.21 14.94 29.92
CA VAL A 39 -23.87 13.93 28.90
C VAL A 39 -22.37 13.97 28.60
N PHE A 40 -21.75 12.80 28.54
CA PHE A 40 -20.32 12.60 28.33
C PHE A 40 -20.11 12.06 26.92
N HIS A 41 -19.31 12.76 26.13
CA HIS A 41 -18.87 12.32 24.81
C HIS A 41 -17.36 12.25 24.73
N ALA A 42 -16.85 11.39 23.85
CA ALA A 42 -15.44 11.29 23.55
C ALA A 42 -15.20 11.14 22.04
N ARG A 43 -14.01 11.56 21.60
CA ARG A 43 -13.46 11.24 20.28
C ARG A 43 -11.93 11.17 20.33
N PRO A 44 -11.27 10.42 19.43
CA PRO A 44 -9.82 10.46 19.28
C PRO A 44 -9.33 11.85 18.89
N ARG A 45 -8.21 12.32 19.47
CA ARG A 45 -7.55 13.57 19.08
C ARG A 45 -6.39 13.27 18.14
N THR A 46 -6.71 12.99 16.90
CA THR A 46 -5.73 12.78 15.83
C THR A 46 -5.59 14.08 15.01
N PRO A 47 -4.36 14.58 14.75
CA PRO A 47 -4.18 15.76 13.90
C PRO A 47 -4.84 15.57 12.52
N GLY A 48 -5.79 16.43 12.16
CA GLY A 48 -6.52 16.35 10.89
C GLY A 48 -7.75 15.43 10.87
N TYR A 49 -8.13 14.82 12.00
CA TYR A 49 -9.35 14.00 12.13
C TYR A 49 -10.50 14.81 12.74
N ASP A 50 -11.62 14.91 12.03
CA ASP A 50 -12.83 15.61 12.49
C ASP A 50 -14.06 14.67 12.52
N GLY A 51 -13.86 13.46 13.05
CA GLY A 51 -14.91 12.45 13.17
C GLY A 51 -15.99 12.76 14.23
N PRO A 52 -17.08 11.96 14.27
CA PRO A 52 -18.22 12.21 15.15
C PRO A 52 -17.89 11.95 16.64
N TRP A 53 -18.56 12.71 17.51
CA TRP A 53 -18.52 12.52 18.98
C TRP A 53 -19.37 11.33 19.41
N ASN A 54 -18.77 10.38 20.12
CA ASN A 54 -19.48 9.20 20.65
C ASN A 54 -19.94 9.45 22.08
N ARG A 55 -21.20 9.11 22.40
CA ARG A 55 -21.75 9.26 23.75
C ARG A 55 -21.44 8.04 24.61
N HIS A 56 -20.79 8.24 25.75
CA HIS A 56 -20.36 7.17 26.66
C HIS A 56 -21.21 7.08 27.94
N ALA A 57 -21.74 8.20 28.41
CA ALA A 57 -22.60 8.23 29.58
C ALA A 57 -23.59 9.39 29.55
N SER A 58 -24.68 9.24 30.28
CA SER A 58 -25.67 10.30 30.53
C SER A 58 -26.21 10.21 31.95
N GLY A 59 -26.51 11.36 32.56
CA GLY A 59 -27.00 11.42 33.92
C GLY A 59 -27.77 12.69 34.24
N ILE A 60 -28.22 12.79 35.48
CA ILE A 60 -29.00 13.90 36.03
C ILE A 60 -28.32 14.42 37.30
N LEU A 61 -28.07 15.73 37.35
CA LEU A 61 -27.62 16.44 38.54
C LEU A 61 -28.81 17.13 39.20
N ALA A 62 -29.03 16.90 40.48
CA ALA A 62 -30.09 17.52 41.26
C ALA A 62 -29.53 18.48 42.33
N PRO A 63 -30.26 19.56 42.67
CA PRO A 63 -29.95 20.36 43.85
C PRO A 63 -29.95 19.46 45.10
N GLN A 64 -28.95 19.64 45.96
CA GLN A 64 -28.86 18.86 47.19
C GLN A 64 -29.88 19.35 48.23
N GLU A 65 -30.65 18.41 48.79
CA GLU A 65 -31.34 18.60 50.06
C GLU A 65 -30.39 18.37 51.25
N LEU A 66 -30.66 19.02 52.38
CA LEU A 66 -29.81 19.13 53.58
C LEU A 66 -29.10 17.81 53.95
N PRO A 67 -27.83 17.86 54.39
CA PRO A 67 -27.04 16.67 54.72
C PRO A 67 -27.67 15.86 55.86
N GLU A 68 -27.68 14.53 55.72
CA GLU A 68 -28.00 13.62 56.82
C GLU A 68 -26.90 13.68 57.91
N PRO A 69 -27.24 13.50 59.19
CA PRO A 69 -26.29 13.62 60.30
C PRO A 69 -25.16 12.59 60.18
N ALA A 70 -23.93 13.05 60.48
CA ALA A 70 -22.74 12.22 60.48
C ALA A 70 -22.88 11.06 61.50
N VAL A 71 -22.58 9.84 61.06
CA VAL A 71 -22.51 8.67 61.93
C VAL A 71 -21.27 8.79 62.83
N ALA A 72 -21.42 8.48 64.12
CA ALA A 72 -20.32 8.56 65.08
C ALA A 72 -19.19 7.58 64.73
N PRO A 73 -17.91 7.91 65.06
CA PRO A 73 -16.80 7.00 64.82
C PRO A 73 -17.01 5.67 65.57
N ALA A 74 -17.00 4.57 64.83
CA ALA A 74 -17.06 3.21 65.37
C ALA A 74 -15.68 2.54 65.27
N PRO A 75 -15.37 1.56 66.15
CA PRO A 75 -14.16 0.75 66.00
C PRO A 75 -14.14 0.03 64.65
N TRP A 76 -12.96 -0.01 64.01
CA TRP A 76 -12.76 -0.60 62.68
C TRP A 76 -11.63 -1.64 62.71
N PRO A 77 -11.83 -2.84 62.15
CA PRO A 77 -13.11 -3.36 61.67
C PRO A 77 -14.13 -3.52 62.83
N PRO A 78 -15.45 -3.40 62.58
CA PRO A 78 -16.48 -3.59 63.60
C PRO A 78 -16.40 -4.97 64.27
N ALA A 79 -16.81 -5.04 65.54
CA ALA A 79 -16.87 -6.29 66.27
C ALA A 79 -17.77 -7.32 65.55
N GLY A 80 -17.26 -8.53 65.33
CA GLY A 80 -17.95 -9.60 64.60
C GLY A 80 -17.62 -9.68 63.11
N ALA A 81 -16.77 -8.79 62.57
CA ALA A 81 -16.28 -8.89 61.19
C ALA A 81 -15.21 -9.99 61.04
N VAL A 82 -15.37 -10.86 60.05
CA VAL A 82 -14.46 -11.98 59.76
C VAL A 82 -13.51 -11.59 58.63
N PRO A 83 -12.18 -11.70 58.79
CA PRO A 83 -11.22 -11.36 57.73
C PRO A 83 -11.44 -12.19 56.45
N LEU A 84 -11.38 -11.53 55.29
CA LEU A 84 -11.38 -12.19 53.97
C LEU A 84 -9.94 -12.26 53.44
N PRO A 85 -9.43 -13.45 53.11
CA PRO A 85 -8.09 -13.58 52.56
C PRO A 85 -8.03 -12.95 51.16
N LEU A 86 -7.12 -12.00 50.97
CA LEU A 86 -6.80 -11.45 49.65
C LEU A 86 -5.90 -12.43 48.87
N ASP A 87 -5.10 -13.23 49.57
CA ASP A 87 -4.24 -14.28 49.02
C ASP A 87 -4.95 -15.64 49.12
N ALA A 88 -5.31 -16.23 47.99
CA ALA A 88 -5.96 -17.54 47.97
C ALA A 88 -4.94 -18.71 47.97
N ARG A 89 -3.70 -18.44 47.55
CA ARG A 89 -2.57 -19.40 47.48
C ARG A 89 -1.27 -18.68 47.85
N PRO A 90 -0.24 -19.39 48.35
CA PRO A 90 1.08 -18.78 48.59
C PRO A 90 1.65 -18.22 47.29
N GLY A 91 1.88 -16.90 47.24
CA GLY A 91 2.50 -16.23 46.10
C GLY A 91 1.56 -15.79 44.97
N GLU A 92 0.23 -15.85 45.16
CA GLU A 92 -0.75 -15.34 44.19
C GLU A 92 -1.72 -14.38 44.91
N ASP A 93 -1.53 -13.07 44.70
CA ASP A 93 -2.35 -12.05 45.34
C ASP A 93 -3.71 -11.86 44.62
N PHE A 94 -4.55 -10.98 45.15
CA PHE A 94 -5.86 -10.70 44.56
C PHE A 94 -5.77 -10.13 43.13
N TYR A 95 -4.79 -9.28 42.85
CA TYR A 95 -4.61 -8.62 41.56
C TYR A 95 -4.00 -9.56 40.51
N ASP A 96 -3.17 -10.52 40.93
CA ASP A 96 -2.70 -11.62 40.09
C ASP A 96 -3.87 -12.45 39.57
N ARG A 97 -4.85 -12.78 40.43
CA ARG A 97 -6.06 -13.51 39.99
C ARG A 97 -6.89 -12.72 38.98
N LEU A 98 -7.06 -11.42 39.21
CA LEU A 98 -7.74 -10.55 38.24
C LEU A 98 -6.98 -10.50 36.91
N ALA A 99 -5.65 -10.44 36.95
CA ALA A 99 -4.80 -10.47 35.76
C ALA A 99 -4.93 -11.78 34.97
N HIS A 100 -5.00 -12.94 35.64
CA HIS A 100 -5.29 -14.23 35.02
C HIS A 100 -6.71 -14.28 34.41
N GLY A 101 -7.67 -13.61 35.05
CA GLY A 101 -9.03 -13.40 34.52
C GLY A 101 -9.13 -12.37 33.39
N GLY A 102 -8.02 -11.71 33.02
CA GLY A 102 -7.95 -10.73 31.92
C GLY A 102 -8.11 -9.27 32.33
N LEU A 103 -8.17 -8.96 33.63
CA LEU A 103 -8.20 -7.60 34.17
C LEU A 103 -6.85 -7.24 34.81
N ARG A 104 -5.99 -6.54 34.05
CA ARG A 104 -4.68 -6.06 34.54
C ARG A 104 -4.80 -4.62 35.00
N TYR A 105 -4.60 -4.39 36.30
CA TYR A 105 -4.57 -3.06 36.90
C TYR A 105 -3.13 -2.55 37.04
N GLY A 106 -2.88 -1.29 36.69
CA GLY A 106 -1.60 -0.64 36.95
C GLY A 106 -1.40 -0.32 38.44
N PRO A 107 -0.16 -0.02 38.89
CA PRO A 107 0.17 0.15 40.31
C PRO A 107 -0.70 1.16 41.05
N ALA A 108 -1.09 2.27 40.39
CA ALA A 108 -1.97 3.29 40.96
C ALA A 108 -3.35 2.75 41.38
N PHE A 109 -3.86 1.73 40.67
CA PHE A 109 -5.19 1.15 40.86
C PHE A 109 -5.16 -0.13 41.71
N GLN A 110 -4.01 -0.51 42.26
CA GLN A 110 -3.86 -1.67 43.14
C GLN A 110 -4.01 -1.27 44.63
N GLY A 111 -5.10 -0.58 44.96
CA GLY A 111 -5.29 0.06 46.27
C GLY A 111 -5.96 -0.77 47.36
N LEU A 112 -6.41 -2.01 47.12
CA LEU A 112 -7.10 -2.85 48.13
C LEU A 112 -6.11 -3.45 49.13
N GLN A 113 -6.21 -3.08 50.41
CA GLN A 113 -5.23 -3.44 51.44
C GLN A 113 -5.71 -4.55 52.37
N ALA A 114 -6.99 -4.51 52.77
CA ALA A 114 -7.59 -5.49 53.66
C ALA A 114 -9.10 -5.55 53.45
N ALA A 115 -9.71 -6.70 53.70
CA ALA A 115 -11.15 -6.88 53.61
C ALA A 115 -11.70 -7.82 54.71
N TRP A 116 -12.96 -7.61 55.08
CA TRP A 116 -13.69 -8.40 56.07
C TRP A 116 -15.15 -8.60 55.63
N GLN A 117 -15.77 -9.66 56.11
CA GLN A 117 -17.19 -9.94 55.95
C GLN A 117 -17.93 -9.70 57.28
N LEU A 118 -19.03 -8.94 57.26
CA LEU A 118 -19.90 -8.71 58.41
C LEU A 118 -21.35 -8.97 58.01
N GLY A 119 -21.87 -10.15 58.31
CA GLY A 119 -23.15 -10.61 57.77
C GLY A 119 -23.10 -10.68 56.24
N ASN A 120 -23.95 -9.89 55.57
CA ASN A 120 -23.94 -9.77 54.11
C ASN A 120 -23.08 -8.61 53.60
N ASP A 121 -22.54 -7.77 54.50
CA ASP A 121 -21.72 -6.62 54.11
C ASP A 121 -20.26 -7.02 53.92
N ILE A 122 -19.61 -6.39 52.95
CA ILE A 122 -18.16 -6.45 52.74
C ILE A 122 -17.56 -5.13 53.21
N LEU A 123 -16.58 -5.22 54.10
CA LEU A 123 -15.83 -4.10 54.62
C LEU A 123 -14.43 -4.14 54.04
N ALA A 124 -13.86 -3.00 53.66
CA ALA A 124 -12.48 -2.97 53.15
C ALA A 124 -11.74 -1.69 53.53
N GLU A 125 -10.42 -1.81 53.59
CA GLU A 125 -9.51 -0.66 53.61
C GLU A 125 -8.83 -0.55 52.25
N VAL A 126 -8.92 0.64 51.66
CA VAL A 126 -8.27 0.97 50.40
C VAL A 126 -7.39 2.21 50.58
N GLY A 127 -6.23 2.24 49.92
CA GLY A 127 -5.27 3.32 50.03
C GLY A 127 -4.59 3.65 48.72
N LEU A 128 -4.28 4.93 48.51
CA LEU A 128 -3.43 5.35 47.40
C LEU A 128 -1.97 4.94 47.66
N PRO A 129 -1.25 4.54 46.61
CA PRO A 129 0.21 4.48 46.66
C PRO A 129 0.80 5.83 47.05
N GLU A 130 1.94 5.82 47.74
CA GLU A 130 2.60 7.04 48.25
C GLU A 130 2.89 8.07 47.15
N GLU A 131 3.24 7.59 45.95
CA GLU A 131 3.49 8.42 44.76
C GLU A 131 2.30 9.32 44.39
N GLU A 132 1.07 8.84 44.62
CA GLU A 132 -0.17 9.58 44.29
C GLU A 132 -0.70 10.46 45.43
N HIS A 133 -0.06 10.47 46.61
CA HIS A 133 -0.54 11.26 47.76
C HIS A 133 -0.51 12.76 47.51
N SER A 134 0.42 13.21 46.67
CA SER A 134 0.55 14.61 46.25
C SER A 134 -0.58 15.03 45.29
N ASN A 135 -1.10 14.10 44.50
CA ASN A 135 -2.19 14.31 43.55
C ASN A 135 -3.58 14.19 44.20
N ALA A 136 -3.70 13.52 45.35
CA ALA A 136 -4.98 13.32 46.05
C ALA A 136 -5.79 14.61 46.24
N GLY A 137 -5.13 15.72 46.57
CA GLY A 137 -5.78 17.03 46.77
C GLY A 137 -6.33 17.69 45.50
N ARG A 138 -6.00 17.17 44.30
CA ARG A 138 -6.52 17.67 43.01
C ARG A 138 -7.90 17.12 42.67
N PHE A 139 -8.37 16.10 43.40
CA PHE A 139 -9.63 15.43 43.15
C PHE A 139 -10.56 15.54 44.36
N THR A 140 -11.85 15.72 44.11
CA THR A 140 -12.85 15.56 45.17
C THR A 140 -12.83 14.12 45.70
N LEU A 141 -12.71 13.13 44.82
CA LEU A 141 -12.40 11.76 45.17
C LEU A 141 -11.44 11.23 44.12
N HIS A 142 -10.29 10.69 44.54
CA HIS A 142 -9.28 10.21 43.59
C HIS A 142 -9.84 9.02 42.78
N PRO A 143 -9.75 9.01 41.43
CA PRO A 143 -10.32 7.95 40.60
C PRO A 143 -9.82 6.56 40.99
N ALA A 144 -8.51 6.42 41.26
CA ALA A 144 -7.94 5.14 41.67
C ALA A 144 -8.42 4.64 43.04
N LEU A 145 -8.78 5.55 43.97
CA LEU A 145 -9.39 5.17 45.25
C LEU A 145 -10.82 4.70 45.07
N LEU A 146 -11.59 5.41 44.25
CA LEU A 146 -12.97 5.04 43.94
C LEU A 146 -12.99 3.67 43.24
N ASP A 147 -12.14 3.46 42.25
CA ASP A 147 -12.04 2.20 41.52
C ASP A 147 -11.60 1.05 42.44
N SER A 148 -10.58 1.27 43.27
CA SER A 148 -10.15 0.28 44.28
C SER A 148 -11.25 -0.07 45.27
N ALA A 149 -12.13 0.88 45.64
CA ALA A 149 -13.28 0.59 46.47
C ALA A 149 -14.29 -0.35 45.78
N LEU A 150 -14.44 -0.26 44.45
CA LEU A 150 -15.29 -1.15 43.65
C LEU A 150 -14.73 -2.57 43.53
N HIS A 151 -13.42 -2.77 43.71
CA HIS A 151 -12.82 -4.11 43.70
C HIS A 151 -13.38 -5.02 44.80
N THR A 152 -13.97 -4.45 45.85
CA THR A 152 -14.70 -5.21 46.88
C THR A 152 -15.86 -6.04 46.31
N MET A 153 -16.42 -5.65 45.17
CA MET A 153 -17.45 -6.41 44.44
C MET A 153 -16.93 -7.71 43.82
N MET A 154 -15.62 -7.82 43.62
CA MET A 154 -14.95 -8.99 43.07
C MET A 154 -14.46 -9.95 44.16
N LEU A 155 -14.72 -9.62 45.43
CA LEU A 155 -14.42 -10.51 46.55
C LEU A 155 -15.51 -11.59 46.70
N PRO A 156 -15.15 -12.79 47.17
CA PRO A 156 -16.12 -13.84 47.48
C PRO A 156 -17.21 -13.33 48.43
N GLY A 157 -18.48 -13.55 48.09
CA GLY A 157 -19.64 -13.16 48.91
C GLY A 157 -20.19 -11.75 48.68
N ALA A 158 -19.60 -10.95 47.80
CA ALA A 158 -20.01 -9.56 47.54
C ALA A 158 -21.19 -9.40 46.54
N ALA A 159 -21.39 -10.36 45.64
CA ALA A 159 -22.49 -10.38 44.66
C ALA A 159 -22.83 -11.83 44.27
N PRO A 160 -24.08 -12.15 43.85
CA PRO A 160 -24.40 -13.45 43.30
C PRO A 160 -23.52 -13.70 42.06
N ALA A 161 -22.78 -14.81 42.05
CA ALA A 161 -21.96 -15.20 40.91
C ALA A 161 -22.86 -15.30 39.66
N PRO A 162 -22.47 -14.72 38.52
CA PRO A 162 -23.20 -14.95 37.28
C PRO A 162 -23.19 -16.44 36.98
N ASP A 163 -24.29 -16.95 36.44
CA ASP A 163 -24.45 -18.34 36.01
C ASP A 163 -23.23 -18.74 35.16
N ASP A 164 -22.51 -19.80 35.54
CA ASP A 164 -21.22 -20.23 34.95
C ASP A 164 -21.32 -20.45 33.41
N SER A 165 -22.54 -20.55 32.89
CA SER A 165 -22.86 -20.65 31.47
C SER A 165 -22.57 -19.38 30.64
N ALA A 166 -22.45 -18.18 31.26
CA ALA A 166 -22.34 -16.91 30.54
C ALA A 166 -20.94 -16.25 30.51
N GLY A 167 -19.99 -16.69 31.34
CA GLY A 167 -18.56 -16.36 31.23
C GLY A 167 -18.14 -14.87 31.19
N GLY A 168 -18.99 -13.91 31.56
CA GLY A 168 -18.74 -12.46 31.44
C GLY A 168 -18.33 -11.77 32.75
N LEU A 169 -17.55 -10.68 32.65
CA LEU A 169 -17.24 -9.77 33.76
C LEU A 169 -18.44 -8.84 34.03
N SER A 170 -18.84 -8.67 35.28
CA SER A 170 -19.89 -7.71 35.68
C SER A 170 -19.28 -6.36 35.98
N LEU A 171 -19.69 -5.32 35.25
CA LEU A 171 -19.18 -3.96 35.43
C LEU A 171 -20.28 -3.00 35.90
N PRO A 172 -19.92 -1.91 36.60
CA PRO A 172 -20.82 -0.79 36.89
C PRO A 172 -21.58 -0.34 35.64
N PHE A 173 -22.91 -0.28 35.71
CA PHE A 173 -23.76 0.17 34.62
C PHE A 173 -24.53 1.44 34.96
N ALA A 174 -25.15 1.47 36.14
CA ALA A 174 -25.95 2.61 36.60
C ALA A 174 -25.62 2.96 38.06
N TRP A 175 -25.47 4.25 38.32
CA TRP A 175 -25.23 4.83 39.64
C TRP A 175 -26.41 5.72 40.01
N SER A 176 -26.86 5.65 41.25
CA SER A 176 -27.96 6.50 41.74
C SER A 176 -27.64 7.13 43.09
N GLN A 177 -28.02 8.39 43.23
CA GLN A 177 -27.87 9.19 44.44
C GLN A 177 -26.43 9.20 44.96
N VAL A 178 -25.46 9.50 44.09
CA VAL A 178 -24.07 9.65 44.51
C VAL A 178 -23.88 11.02 45.15
N ARG A 179 -23.36 11.01 46.37
CA ARG A 179 -23.04 12.22 47.14
C ARG A 179 -21.58 12.19 47.57
N LEU A 180 -20.91 13.32 47.43
CA LEU A 180 -19.55 13.55 47.92
C LEU A 180 -19.63 14.48 49.13
N HIS A 181 -18.97 14.09 50.22
CA HIS A 181 -19.04 14.76 51.52
C HIS A 181 -17.73 15.47 51.87
N ALA A 182 -16.58 14.90 51.47
CA ALA A 182 -15.25 15.44 51.72
C ALA A 182 -14.34 15.28 50.49
N SER A 183 -13.19 15.96 50.48
CA SER A 183 -12.21 15.92 49.38
C SER A 183 -10.79 15.64 49.86
N GLY A 184 -9.92 15.14 48.97
CA GLY A 184 -8.51 14.91 49.28
C GLY A 184 -8.20 13.67 50.13
N ALA A 185 -9.15 12.74 50.26
CA ALA A 185 -8.93 11.47 50.96
C ALA A 185 -7.78 10.67 50.30
N ARG A 186 -6.90 10.10 51.12
CA ARG A 186 -5.79 9.23 50.68
C ARG A 186 -6.02 7.75 51.00
N ARG A 187 -6.95 7.50 51.93
CA ARG A 187 -7.39 6.18 52.35
C ARG A 187 -8.89 6.22 52.54
N LEU A 188 -9.56 5.11 52.24
CA LEU A 188 -10.98 4.94 52.49
C LEU A 188 -11.22 3.64 53.26
N ARG A 189 -12.17 3.71 54.19
CA ARG A 189 -12.90 2.57 54.72
C ARG A 189 -14.17 2.43 53.92
N VAL A 190 -14.31 1.28 53.27
CA VAL A 190 -15.40 0.95 52.36
C VAL A 190 -16.35 0.02 53.11
N ARG A 191 -17.63 0.34 53.09
CA ARG A 191 -18.70 -0.61 53.42
C ARG A 191 -19.56 -0.82 52.19
N LEU A 192 -19.57 -2.04 51.69
CA LEU A 192 -20.38 -2.48 50.57
C LEU A 192 -21.50 -3.38 51.10
N SER A 193 -22.75 -3.00 50.82
CA SER A 193 -23.94 -3.76 51.16
C SER A 193 -24.62 -4.24 49.87
N PRO A 194 -24.65 -5.55 49.59
CA PRO A 194 -25.31 -6.10 48.40
C PRO A 194 -26.81 -5.80 48.39
N THR A 195 -27.40 -5.61 47.20
CA THR A 195 -28.84 -5.41 47.00
C THR A 195 -29.44 -6.51 46.12
N ALA A 196 -30.77 -6.68 46.16
CA ALA A 196 -31.46 -7.77 45.47
C ALA A 196 -31.41 -7.69 43.92
N GLU A 197 -31.15 -6.51 43.35
CA GLU A 197 -31.16 -6.25 41.90
C GLU A 197 -29.77 -6.34 41.26
N ASN A 198 -28.96 -7.33 41.67
CA ASN A 198 -27.59 -7.50 41.15
C ASN A 198 -26.74 -6.22 41.27
N GLY A 199 -26.83 -5.56 42.43
CA GLY A 199 -26.19 -4.28 42.71
C GLY A 199 -25.69 -4.16 44.14
N ALA A 200 -25.18 -2.98 44.51
CA ALA A 200 -24.74 -2.70 45.88
C ALA A 200 -24.95 -1.24 46.29
N ARG A 201 -24.96 -1.00 47.60
CA ARG A 201 -24.81 0.31 48.23
C ARG A 201 -23.36 0.44 48.71
N LEU A 202 -22.75 1.62 48.53
CA LEU A 202 -21.41 1.92 49.05
C LEU A 202 -21.44 3.10 50.03
N GLU A 203 -20.78 2.92 51.16
CA GLU A 203 -20.46 3.97 52.11
C GLU A 203 -18.94 4.07 52.24
N LEU A 204 -18.41 5.24 51.90
CA LEU A 204 -16.97 5.52 51.89
C LEU A 204 -16.68 6.55 52.99
N THR A 205 -15.85 6.16 53.96
CA THR A 205 -15.37 7.02 55.05
C THR A 205 -13.85 7.11 55.03
N ASP A 206 -13.27 8.13 55.64
CA ASP A 206 -11.82 8.21 55.81
C ASP A 206 -11.31 7.36 56.99
N GLY A 207 -10.01 7.42 57.28
CA GLY A 207 -9.41 6.70 58.40
C GLY A 207 -9.91 7.13 59.80
N SER A 208 -10.53 8.30 59.92
CA SER A 208 -11.17 8.78 61.15
C SER A 208 -12.64 8.36 61.28
N GLY A 209 -13.23 7.82 60.21
CA GLY A 209 -14.65 7.49 60.12
C GLY A 209 -15.52 8.65 59.61
N ALA A 210 -14.94 9.77 59.17
CA ALA A 210 -15.70 10.85 58.58
C ALA A 210 -16.19 10.48 57.17
N PRO A 211 -17.43 10.82 56.77
CA PRO A 211 -17.97 10.47 55.45
C PRO A 211 -17.21 11.18 54.33
N VAL A 212 -16.82 10.42 53.32
CA VAL A 212 -16.16 10.91 52.09
C VAL A 212 -17.13 10.85 50.91
N ALA A 213 -17.82 9.72 50.71
CA ALA A 213 -18.80 9.57 49.64
C ALA A 213 -19.84 8.49 49.98
N THR A 214 -21.04 8.64 49.44
CA THR A 214 -22.13 7.64 49.57
C THR A 214 -22.76 7.39 48.21
N VAL A 215 -22.96 6.11 47.89
CA VAL A 215 -23.62 5.63 46.67
C VAL A 215 -24.80 4.79 47.11
N ARG A 216 -26.03 5.29 46.91
CA ARG A 216 -27.23 4.60 47.39
C ARG A 216 -27.53 3.33 46.61
N SER A 217 -27.30 3.37 45.30
CA SER A 217 -27.47 2.23 44.41
C SER A 217 -26.40 2.24 43.33
N LEU A 218 -25.78 1.08 43.13
CA LEU A 218 -24.88 0.76 42.04
C LEU A 218 -25.36 -0.55 41.39
N VAL A 219 -25.85 -0.49 40.16
CA VAL A 219 -26.32 -1.66 39.41
C VAL A 219 -25.18 -2.19 38.55
N LEU A 220 -24.94 -3.50 38.62
CA LEU A 220 -23.95 -4.18 37.79
C LEU A 220 -24.62 -4.87 36.61
N ARG A 221 -23.93 -4.87 35.47
CA ARG A 221 -24.36 -5.60 34.28
C ARG A 221 -23.25 -6.52 33.77
N PRO A 222 -23.54 -7.79 33.45
CA PRO A 222 -22.58 -8.67 32.80
C PRO A 222 -22.28 -8.14 31.40
N LEU A 223 -21.00 -7.98 31.09
CA LEU A 223 -20.53 -7.61 29.76
C LEU A 223 -20.22 -8.91 28.98
N PRO A 224 -20.87 -9.17 27.84
CA PRO A 224 -20.55 -10.33 27.00
C PRO A 224 -19.08 -10.29 26.58
N ARG A 225 -18.39 -11.45 26.57
CA ARG A 225 -16.97 -11.57 26.16
C ARG A 225 -16.67 -10.96 24.79
N GLU A 226 -17.67 -10.88 23.92
CA GLU A 226 -17.53 -10.24 22.60
C GLU A 226 -17.37 -8.71 22.67
N GLN A 227 -17.94 -8.04 23.66
CA GLN A 227 -17.79 -6.60 23.87
C GLN A 227 -16.49 -6.24 24.63
N LEU A 228 -15.89 -7.22 25.33
CA LEU A 228 -14.54 -7.12 25.91
C LEU A 228 -13.42 -7.21 24.85
N LYS A 229 -13.73 -7.56 23.59
CA LYS A 229 -12.76 -7.60 22.48
C LYS A 229 -12.14 -6.22 22.21
N GLY A 230 -12.82 -5.12 22.56
CA GLY A 230 -12.26 -3.77 22.50
C GLY A 230 -11.04 -3.51 23.40
N VAL A 231 -10.76 -4.40 24.38
CA VAL A 231 -9.57 -4.32 25.26
C VAL A 231 -8.50 -5.36 24.86
N ARG A 232 -8.75 -6.21 23.86
CA ARG A 232 -7.77 -7.07 23.18
C ARG A 232 -7.56 -6.60 21.75
N ALA A 233 -7.11 -5.35 21.62
CA ALA A 233 -7.11 -4.57 20.38
C ALA A 233 -6.39 -5.18 19.15
N HIS A 234 -5.58 -6.22 19.31
CA HIS A 234 -4.79 -6.81 18.21
C HIS A 234 -5.44 -8.03 17.55
N GLY A 235 -6.30 -8.79 18.23
CA GLY A 235 -6.92 -10.00 17.64
C GLY A 235 -7.84 -9.69 16.46
N ASP A 236 -8.48 -8.52 16.48
CA ASP A 236 -9.38 -8.06 15.43
C ASP A 236 -8.66 -7.65 14.14
N CYS A 237 -7.31 -7.63 14.14
CA CYS A 237 -6.49 -7.35 12.96
C CYS A 237 -5.87 -8.61 12.32
N LEU A 238 -6.16 -9.81 12.85
CA LEU A 238 -5.77 -11.09 12.25
C LEU A 238 -6.95 -11.75 11.53
N PHE A 239 -6.67 -12.14 10.28
CA PHE A 239 -7.64 -12.77 9.41
C PHE A 239 -7.03 -13.95 8.66
N ARG A 240 -7.88 -14.85 8.17
CA ARG A 240 -7.53 -15.93 7.24
C ARG A 240 -8.34 -15.74 5.96
N GLN A 241 -7.73 -16.05 4.81
CA GLN A 241 -8.49 -16.22 3.57
C GLN A 241 -9.16 -17.60 3.59
N ASP A 242 -10.48 -17.64 3.57
CA ASP A 242 -11.27 -18.86 3.45
C ASP A 242 -11.96 -18.93 2.09
N TRP A 243 -12.23 -20.15 1.63
CA TRP A 243 -12.94 -20.39 0.37
C TRP A 243 -14.35 -20.86 0.69
N ILE A 244 -15.30 -19.92 0.69
CA ILE A 244 -16.70 -20.21 1.05
C ILE A 244 -17.47 -20.67 -0.18
N ARG A 245 -18.37 -21.65 0.02
CA ARG A 245 -19.29 -22.10 -1.02
C ARG A 245 -20.20 -20.95 -1.47
N LEU A 246 -20.29 -20.74 -2.77
CA LEU A 246 -21.26 -19.82 -3.36
C LEU A 246 -22.65 -20.51 -3.37
N PRO A 247 -23.74 -19.84 -2.92
CA PRO A 247 -25.09 -20.41 -3.02
C PRO A 247 -25.46 -20.72 -4.48
N ASP A 248 -26.27 -21.76 -4.68
CA ASP A 248 -26.54 -22.40 -6.00
C ASP A 248 -27.21 -21.49 -7.07
N SER A 249 -27.46 -20.21 -6.77
CA SER A 249 -28.01 -19.22 -7.71
C SER A 249 -26.93 -18.25 -8.20
N LEU A 250 -26.07 -18.70 -9.12
CA LEU A 250 -25.50 -17.78 -10.09
C LEU A 250 -26.65 -17.41 -11.03
N ASP A 251 -27.11 -16.15 -11.01
CA ASP A 251 -28.08 -15.67 -11.99
C ASP A 251 -27.55 -16.05 -13.38
N ALA A 252 -28.33 -16.85 -14.10
CA ALA A 252 -27.94 -17.47 -15.35
C ALA A 252 -27.77 -16.39 -16.43
N ALA A 253 -26.62 -15.73 -16.45
CA ALA A 253 -26.15 -15.02 -17.61
C ALA A 253 -26.09 -16.03 -18.77
N PRO A 254 -26.48 -15.65 -19.99
CA PRO A 254 -26.42 -16.55 -21.14
C PRO A 254 -24.98 -17.09 -21.26
N VAL A 255 -24.85 -18.42 -21.22
CA VAL A 255 -23.56 -19.09 -21.36
C VAL A 255 -22.95 -18.66 -22.70
N PRO A 256 -21.72 -18.11 -22.73
CA PRO A 256 -21.11 -17.73 -23.99
C PRO A 256 -21.01 -18.96 -24.89
N ARG A 257 -21.52 -18.88 -26.13
CA ARG A 257 -21.66 -20.03 -27.03
C ARG A 257 -20.33 -20.49 -27.65
N VAL A 258 -19.24 -19.74 -27.48
CA VAL A 258 -17.92 -20.04 -28.05
C VAL A 258 -16.81 -19.55 -27.09
N TRP A 259 -15.94 -20.45 -26.63
CA TRP A 259 -14.72 -20.08 -25.88
C TRP A 259 -13.47 -20.41 -26.69
N GLY A 260 -12.45 -19.56 -26.55
CA GLY A 260 -11.11 -19.83 -27.05
C GLY A 260 -10.23 -20.53 -26.03
N LEU A 261 -9.25 -21.29 -26.49
CA LEU A 261 -8.24 -21.92 -25.65
C LEU A 261 -6.84 -21.48 -26.10
N VAL A 262 -6.03 -20.96 -25.17
CA VAL A 262 -4.61 -20.64 -25.36
C VAL A 262 -3.77 -21.58 -24.52
N GLY A 263 -2.81 -22.26 -25.17
CA GLY A 263 -2.00 -23.31 -24.56
C GLY A 263 -2.68 -24.67 -24.51
N GLU A 264 -1.93 -25.70 -24.09
CA GLU A 264 -2.50 -27.04 -23.89
C GLU A 264 -2.86 -27.25 -22.41
N PRO A 265 -4.07 -27.76 -22.11
CA PRO A 265 -4.41 -28.16 -20.76
C PRO A 265 -3.53 -29.33 -20.34
N GLY A 266 -3.03 -29.26 -19.10
CA GLY A 266 -2.29 -30.37 -18.50
C GLY A 266 -3.13 -31.65 -18.38
N PRO A 267 -2.51 -32.81 -18.10
CA PRO A 267 -3.22 -34.09 -18.02
C PRO A 267 -4.45 -34.05 -17.10
N ALA A 268 -4.35 -33.37 -15.96
CA ALA A 268 -5.44 -33.20 -14.98
C ALA A 268 -6.61 -32.35 -15.52
N LEU A 269 -6.35 -31.41 -16.43
CA LEU A 269 -7.34 -30.48 -16.96
C LEU A 269 -7.90 -30.88 -18.32
N ARG A 270 -7.30 -31.85 -19.01
CA ARG A 270 -7.71 -32.26 -20.37
C ARG A 270 -9.17 -32.68 -20.45
N GLY A 271 -9.63 -33.53 -19.53
CA GLY A 271 -11.03 -33.98 -19.48
C GLY A 271 -12.02 -32.87 -19.08
N THR A 272 -11.57 -31.94 -18.24
CA THR A 272 -12.34 -30.81 -17.72
C THR A 272 -12.53 -29.70 -18.77
N VAL A 273 -11.49 -29.40 -19.56
CA VAL A 273 -11.47 -28.31 -20.55
C VAL A 273 -12.00 -28.74 -21.92
N LEU A 274 -11.89 -30.03 -22.26
CA LEU A 274 -12.31 -30.59 -23.55
C LEU A 274 -13.41 -31.65 -23.38
N PRO A 275 -14.61 -31.29 -22.90
CA PRO A 275 -15.70 -32.25 -22.77
C PRO A 275 -16.18 -32.74 -24.16
N PRO A 276 -16.74 -33.96 -24.25
CA PRO A 276 -17.19 -34.51 -25.53
C PRO A 276 -18.37 -33.70 -26.11
N GLY A 277 -18.13 -32.92 -27.17
CA GLY A 277 -19.19 -32.26 -27.96
C GLY A 277 -18.93 -30.79 -28.32
N ASP A 278 -18.25 -30.04 -27.44
CA ASP A 278 -17.91 -28.62 -27.64
C ASP A 278 -16.38 -28.48 -27.60
N ARG A 279 -15.74 -28.43 -28.78
CA ARG A 279 -14.29 -28.19 -28.85
C ARG A 279 -14.03 -26.69 -28.94
N PRO A 280 -13.42 -26.06 -27.91
CA PRO A 280 -13.00 -24.66 -28.02
C PRO A 280 -12.00 -24.51 -29.17
N LYS A 281 -12.04 -23.35 -29.83
CA LYS A 281 -11.06 -23.04 -30.87
C LYS A 281 -9.71 -22.82 -30.19
N ALA A 282 -8.72 -23.63 -30.58
CA ALA A 282 -7.36 -23.49 -30.08
C ALA A 282 -6.66 -22.32 -30.80
N TYR A 283 -5.97 -21.50 -30.02
CA TYR A 283 -5.19 -20.35 -30.45
C TYR A 283 -3.74 -20.55 -29.99
N ALA A 284 -2.78 -20.17 -30.83
CA ALA A 284 -1.37 -20.25 -30.48
C ALA A 284 -0.99 -19.20 -29.42
N ASP A 285 -1.59 -18.01 -29.55
CA ASP A 285 -1.41 -16.85 -28.67
C ASP A 285 -2.66 -15.95 -28.76
N PRO A 286 -2.82 -14.95 -27.86
CA PRO A 286 -3.93 -14.00 -27.94
C PRO A 286 -4.07 -13.28 -29.29
N ALA A 287 -2.97 -12.93 -29.96
CA ALA A 287 -2.96 -12.18 -31.22
C ALA A 287 -3.50 -13.00 -32.43
N SER A 288 -3.45 -14.33 -32.33
CA SER A 288 -3.97 -15.26 -33.34
C SER A 288 -5.51 -15.35 -33.39
N ALA A 289 -6.21 -14.68 -32.46
CA ALA A 289 -7.65 -14.47 -32.56
C ALA A 289 -7.96 -13.50 -33.73
N GLY A 290 -8.54 -14.03 -34.80
CA GLY A 290 -8.97 -13.24 -35.97
C GLY A 290 -10.14 -12.27 -35.66
N ALA A 291 -10.88 -11.84 -36.70
CA ALA A 291 -11.99 -10.87 -36.56
C ALA A 291 -13.18 -11.38 -35.70
N ASP A 292 -13.30 -12.70 -35.51
CA ASP A 292 -14.28 -13.34 -34.63
C ASP A 292 -13.63 -13.67 -33.27
N ALA A 293 -13.30 -12.65 -32.47
CA ALA A 293 -12.75 -12.84 -31.13
C ALA A 293 -13.83 -13.39 -30.17
N PRO A 294 -13.56 -14.46 -29.40
CA PRO A 294 -14.53 -15.02 -28.46
C PRO A 294 -14.72 -14.10 -27.25
N ASP A 295 -15.91 -14.13 -26.65
CA ASP A 295 -16.21 -13.36 -25.42
C ASP A 295 -15.33 -13.81 -24.24
N VAL A 296 -14.96 -15.09 -24.21
CA VAL A 296 -14.12 -15.71 -23.18
C VAL A 296 -12.98 -16.50 -23.82
N VAL A 297 -11.76 -16.26 -23.34
CA VAL A 297 -10.58 -17.07 -23.68
C VAL A 297 -10.05 -17.71 -22.41
N ILE A 298 -9.88 -19.03 -22.43
CA ILE A 298 -9.26 -19.78 -21.35
C ILE A 298 -7.77 -19.95 -21.67
N ALA A 299 -6.91 -19.57 -20.74
CA ALA A 299 -5.47 -19.82 -20.82
C ALA A 299 -5.05 -20.81 -19.74
N CYS A 300 -4.37 -21.86 -20.15
CA CYS A 300 -3.80 -22.85 -19.24
C CYS A 300 -2.29 -22.57 -19.05
N PRO A 301 -1.79 -22.57 -17.81
CA PRO A 301 -0.36 -22.53 -17.53
C PRO A 301 0.37 -23.64 -18.29
N PRO A 302 1.58 -23.37 -18.85
CA PRO A 302 2.33 -24.38 -19.56
C PRO A 302 2.73 -25.51 -18.60
N LEU A 303 2.70 -26.74 -19.11
CA LEU A 303 3.31 -27.87 -18.43
C LEU A 303 4.79 -27.59 -18.26
N THR A 304 5.24 -27.43 -17.02
CA THR A 304 6.67 -27.39 -16.74
C THR A 304 7.22 -28.80 -16.89
N GLU A 305 8.06 -29.04 -17.89
CA GLU A 305 8.96 -30.19 -17.86
C GLU A 305 9.80 -30.08 -16.58
N THR A 306 9.53 -30.95 -15.62
CA THR A 306 10.13 -30.96 -14.28
C THR A 306 11.40 -31.81 -14.20
N GLU A 307 11.78 -32.51 -15.26
CA GLU A 307 13.03 -33.28 -15.28
C GLU A 307 14.25 -32.33 -15.19
N GLY A 308 14.83 -32.24 -14.00
CA GLY A 308 16.08 -31.52 -13.73
C GLY A 308 15.95 -30.03 -13.41
N MET A 309 14.74 -29.45 -13.36
CA MET A 309 14.55 -28.06 -12.95
C MET A 309 14.18 -27.93 -11.47
N ASP A 310 14.85 -27.01 -10.75
CA ASP A 310 14.47 -26.64 -9.39
C ASP A 310 13.16 -25.82 -9.32
N ARG A 311 12.49 -25.86 -8.17
CA ARG A 311 11.16 -25.24 -7.98
C ARG A 311 11.17 -23.71 -8.11
N ALA A 312 12.26 -23.04 -7.74
CA ALA A 312 12.36 -21.59 -7.86
C ALA A 312 12.41 -21.18 -9.34
N SER A 313 13.27 -21.84 -10.11
CA SER A 313 13.34 -21.65 -11.56
C SER A 313 11.99 -21.91 -12.25
N ALA A 314 11.24 -22.92 -11.82
CA ALA A 314 9.88 -23.18 -12.32
C ALA A 314 8.90 -22.05 -11.98
N ALA A 315 8.91 -21.54 -10.74
CA ALA A 315 8.10 -20.41 -10.30
C ALA A 315 8.42 -19.11 -11.08
N HIS A 316 9.70 -18.83 -11.33
CA HIS A 316 10.14 -17.71 -12.17
C HIS A 316 9.63 -17.81 -13.61
N ARG A 317 9.75 -18.99 -14.24
CA ARG A 317 9.21 -19.21 -15.59
C ARG A 317 7.71 -19.00 -15.64
N MET A 318 7.00 -19.46 -14.61
CA MET A 318 5.55 -19.34 -14.51
C MET A 318 5.11 -17.88 -14.33
N ALA A 319 5.81 -17.11 -13.50
CA ALA A 319 5.60 -15.68 -13.35
C ALA A 319 5.86 -14.92 -14.67
N GLY A 320 6.94 -15.27 -15.38
CA GLY A 320 7.27 -14.69 -16.69
C GLY A 320 6.26 -15.06 -17.79
N TRP A 321 5.71 -16.27 -17.78
CA TRP A 321 4.60 -16.65 -18.66
C TRP A 321 3.35 -15.82 -18.39
N ALA A 322 2.94 -15.71 -17.13
CA ALA A 322 1.76 -14.93 -16.74
C ALA A 322 1.92 -13.45 -17.15
N LEU A 323 3.10 -12.87 -16.94
CA LEU A 323 3.40 -11.51 -17.36
C LEU A 323 3.21 -11.32 -18.87
N ARG A 324 3.84 -12.16 -19.69
CA ARG A 324 3.73 -12.09 -21.16
C ARG A 324 2.29 -12.27 -21.62
N LEU A 325 1.60 -13.28 -21.11
CA LEU A 325 0.20 -13.53 -21.44
C LEU A 325 -0.68 -12.29 -21.19
N VAL A 326 -0.52 -11.64 -20.04
CA VAL A 326 -1.29 -10.44 -19.70
C VAL A 326 -0.88 -9.26 -20.58
N GLN A 327 0.41 -9.07 -20.86
CA GLN A 327 0.89 -7.99 -21.73
C GLN A 327 0.38 -8.14 -23.16
N ASP A 328 0.50 -9.34 -23.73
CA ASP A 328 0.02 -9.65 -25.08
C ASP A 328 -1.51 -9.48 -25.17
N TRP A 329 -2.25 -9.89 -24.14
CA TRP A 329 -3.69 -9.69 -24.04
C TRP A 329 -4.10 -8.22 -24.00
N LEU A 330 -3.35 -7.39 -23.27
CA LEU A 330 -3.63 -5.96 -23.15
C LEU A 330 -3.21 -5.16 -24.39
N ALA A 331 -2.20 -5.64 -25.13
CA ALA A 331 -1.74 -5.01 -26.36
C ALA A 331 -2.71 -5.21 -27.54
N GLU A 332 -3.57 -6.23 -27.49
CA GLU A 332 -4.50 -6.55 -28.57
C GLU A 332 -5.86 -5.84 -28.40
N GLU A 333 -6.05 -4.74 -29.16
CA GLU A 333 -7.27 -3.93 -29.10
C GLU A 333 -8.56 -4.72 -29.46
N ARG A 334 -8.45 -5.73 -30.32
CA ARG A 334 -9.59 -6.59 -30.71
C ARG A 334 -10.16 -7.38 -29.53
N LEU A 335 -9.33 -7.67 -28.52
CA LEU A 335 -9.71 -8.40 -27.31
C LEU A 335 -10.18 -7.46 -26.18
N SER A 336 -10.39 -6.18 -26.47
CA SER A 336 -10.82 -5.18 -25.48
C SER A 336 -12.14 -5.51 -24.79
N ASN A 337 -13.06 -6.18 -25.50
CA ASN A 337 -14.35 -6.65 -24.98
C ASN A 337 -14.34 -8.11 -24.51
N SER A 338 -13.25 -8.84 -24.74
CA SER A 338 -13.10 -10.24 -24.32
C SER A 338 -12.58 -10.31 -22.89
N ARG A 339 -12.84 -11.45 -22.23
CA ARG A 339 -12.33 -11.78 -20.90
C ARG A 339 -11.34 -12.93 -20.96
N LEU A 340 -10.18 -12.78 -20.32
CA LEU A 340 -9.19 -13.83 -20.17
C LEU A 340 -9.40 -14.57 -18.84
N VAL A 341 -9.60 -15.88 -18.90
CA VAL A 341 -9.73 -16.78 -17.76
C VAL A 341 -8.45 -17.60 -17.65
N VAL A 342 -7.68 -17.41 -16.59
CA VAL A 342 -6.52 -18.26 -16.30
C VAL A 342 -6.97 -19.44 -15.46
N LEU A 343 -6.83 -20.65 -16.01
CA LEU A 343 -7.30 -21.89 -15.40
C LEU A 343 -6.14 -22.66 -14.79
N THR A 344 -6.14 -22.83 -13.47
CA THR A 344 -5.15 -23.62 -12.72
C THR A 344 -5.78 -24.89 -12.15
N SER A 345 -4.94 -25.84 -11.71
CA SER A 345 -5.38 -27.03 -11.00
C SER A 345 -4.54 -27.24 -9.75
N GLY A 346 -5.18 -27.31 -8.59
CA GLY A 346 -4.50 -27.51 -7.31
C GLY A 346 -3.63 -26.33 -6.88
N ALA A 347 -3.83 -25.13 -7.43
CA ALA A 347 -3.07 -23.94 -7.06
C ALA A 347 -3.58 -23.27 -5.77
N VAL A 348 -4.79 -23.62 -5.33
CA VAL A 348 -5.40 -23.08 -4.10
C VAL A 348 -6.01 -24.20 -3.25
N VAL A 349 -5.92 -24.07 -1.93
CA VAL A 349 -6.52 -25.01 -0.97
C VAL A 349 -7.86 -24.47 -0.50
N THR A 350 -8.92 -25.28 -0.61
CA THR A 350 -10.29 -24.96 -0.19
C THR A 350 -10.64 -25.73 1.10
N GLY A 351 -10.92 -25.02 2.20
CA GLY A 351 -11.27 -25.62 3.49
C GLY A 351 -10.08 -26.00 4.38
N ALA A 352 -10.34 -26.08 5.71
CA ALA A 352 -9.31 -26.34 6.71
C ALA A 352 -8.81 -27.80 6.73
N GLU A 353 -9.68 -28.78 6.42
CA GLU A 353 -9.35 -30.21 6.45
C GLU A 353 -8.58 -30.68 5.21
N ALA A 354 -8.72 -30.01 4.06
CA ALA A 354 -8.02 -30.34 2.81
C ALA A 354 -6.50 -30.05 2.89
N ALA A 355 -6.07 -29.14 3.77
CA ALA A 355 -4.66 -28.79 3.98
C ALA A 355 -3.81 -29.97 4.49
N ALA A 356 -4.43 -31.00 5.07
CA ALA A 356 -3.76 -32.19 5.57
C ALA A 356 -3.59 -33.31 4.52
N SER A 357 -4.28 -33.25 3.36
CA SER A 357 -4.31 -34.35 2.37
C SER A 357 -3.63 -34.03 1.03
N ALA A 358 -3.03 -32.85 0.88
CA ALA A 358 -2.42 -32.39 -0.38
C ALA A 358 -1.08 -33.09 -0.68
N ALA A 359 -1.13 -34.35 -1.07
CA ALA A 359 0.04 -35.16 -1.41
C ALA A 359 0.65 -34.84 -2.81
N ASN A 360 0.45 -33.62 -3.35
CA ASN A 360 1.01 -33.21 -4.64
C ASN A 360 1.29 -31.69 -4.70
N ASP A 361 2.15 -31.22 -3.78
CA ASP A 361 2.39 -29.80 -3.45
C ASP A 361 3.21 -28.97 -4.45
N ASP A 362 3.93 -29.59 -5.38
CA ASP A 362 4.85 -28.85 -6.27
C ASP A 362 4.12 -27.92 -7.25
N ALA A 363 2.93 -28.33 -7.71
CA ALA A 363 2.12 -27.54 -8.63
C ALA A 363 1.59 -26.25 -7.99
N ALA A 364 1.22 -26.30 -6.71
CA ALA A 364 0.71 -25.15 -5.97
C ALA A 364 1.78 -24.07 -5.80
N LEU A 365 2.98 -24.48 -5.39
CA LEU A 365 4.14 -23.60 -5.26
C LEU A 365 4.51 -22.92 -6.59
N VAL A 366 4.58 -23.69 -7.68
CA VAL A 366 4.98 -23.17 -9.00
C VAL A 366 3.91 -22.25 -9.60
N CYS A 367 2.62 -22.51 -9.35
CA CYS A 367 1.53 -21.68 -9.87
C CYS A 367 1.21 -20.46 -9.01
N ALA A 368 1.62 -20.40 -7.74
CA ALA A 368 1.30 -19.29 -6.84
C ALA A 368 1.69 -17.89 -7.38
N PRO A 369 2.85 -17.69 -8.06
CA PRO A 369 3.18 -16.41 -8.68
C PRO A 369 2.18 -15.93 -9.74
N VAL A 370 1.51 -16.86 -10.45
CA VAL A 370 0.45 -16.52 -11.43
C VAL A 370 -0.70 -15.83 -10.72
N TRP A 371 -1.16 -16.41 -9.62
CA TRP A 371 -2.28 -15.88 -8.84
C TRP A 371 -1.96 -14.48 -8.32
N GLY A 372 -0.79 -14.27 -7.73
CA GLY A 372 -0.37 -12.95 -7.26
C GLY A 372 -0.32 -11.90 -8.37
N LEU A 373 0.31 -12.22 -9.51
CA LEU A 373 0.40 -11.29 -10.65
C LEU A 373 -0.98 -10.94 -11.22
N LEU A 374 -1.83 -11.95 -11.43
CA LEU A 374 -3.17 -11.76 -11.99
C LEU A 374 -4.10 -10.99 -11.05
N ARG A 375 -3.96 -11.13 -9.72
CA ARG A 375 -4.69 -10.30 -8.75
C ARG A 375 -4.35 -8.82 -8.93
N SER A 376 -3.08 -8.48 -9.09
CA SER A 376 -2.68 -7.09 -9.42
C SER A 376 -3.16 -6.65 -10.81
N ALA A 377 -3.13 -7.54 -11.81
CA ALA A 377 -3.67 -7.25 -13.14
C ALA A 377 -5.18 -7.00 -13.12
N GLN A 378 -5.93 -7.68 -12.23
CA GLN A 378 -7.35 -7.43 -11.98
C GLN A 378 -7.59 -6.05 -11.36
N THR A 379 -6.74 -5.63 -10.41
CA THR A 379 -6.80 -4.26 -9.85
C THR A 379 -6.50 -3.21 -10.91
N GLU A 380 -5.52 -3.46 -11.78
CA GLU A 380 -5.17 -2.54 -12.86
C GLU A 380 -6.24 -2.49 -13.95
N ASN A 381 -6.83 -3.64 -14.34
CA ASN A 381 -7.80 -3.74 -15.42
C ASN A 381 -9.05 -4.54 -14.99
N PRO A 382 -9.96 -3.90 -14.22
CA PRO A 382 -11.15 -4.55 -13.69
C PRO A 382 -12.00 -5.22 -14.78
N GLY A 383 -12.47 -6.44 -14.52
CA GLY A 383 -13.35 -7.21 -15.41
C GLY A 383 -12.67 -7.90 -16.60
N ARG A 384 -11.41 -7.56 -16.94
CA ARG A 384 -10.68 -8.17 -18.08
C ARG A 384 -10.11 -9.56 -17.78
N PHE A 385 -9.92 -9.90 -16.50
CA PHE A 385 -9.24 -11.13 -16.07
C PHE A 385 -10.04 -11.92 -15.03
N ALA A 386 -9.97 -13.25 -15.09
CA ALA A 386 -10.50 -14.17 -14.07
C ALA A 386 -9.46 -15.23 -13.70
N LEU A 387 -9.47 -15.66 -12.44
CA LEU A 387 -8.71 -16.81 -11.95
C LEU A 387 -9.69 -17.92 -11.57
N VAL A 388 -9.48 -19.12 -12.11
CA VAL A 388 -10.28 -20.30 -11.80
C VAL A 388 -9.33 -21.43 -11.44
N ASP A 389 -9.44 -21.97 -10.24
CA ASP A 389 -8.77 -23.23 -9.89
C ASP A 389 -9.77 -24.39 -9.91
N VAL A 390 -9.42 -25.52 -10.52
CA VAL A 390 -10.35 -26.65 -10.67
C VAL A 390 -9.68 -27.99 -10.40
N ASP A 391 -10.45 -28.92 -9.83
CA ASP A 391 -10.05 -30.33 -9.72
C ASP A 391 -10.32 -31.09 -11.03
N ASP A 392 -9.93 -32.36 -11.09
CA ASP A 392 -10.05 -33.21 -12.27
C ASP A 392 -11.40 -33.95 -12.37
N THR A 393 -12.40 -33.55 -11.55
CA THR A 393 -13.69 -34.23 -11.53
C THR A 393 -14.57 -33.84 -12.72
N PRO A 394 -15.33 -34.78 -13.31
CA PRO A 394 -16.26 -34.46 -14.39
C PRO A 394 -17.33 -33.42 -14.01
N ALA A 395 -17.76 -33.42 -12.74
CA ALA A 395 -18.72 -32.45 -12.21
C ALA A 395 -18.16 -31.02 -12.26
N SER A 396 -16.88 -30.84 -11.94
CA SER A 396 -16.21 -29.54 -12.05
C SER A 396 -16.02 -29.09 -13.50
N GLY A 397 -15.80 -30.01 -14.43
CA GLY A 397 -15.81 -29.71 -15.87
C GLY A 397 -17.14 -29.16 -16.36
N ALA A 398 -18.26 -29.76 -15.92
CA ALA A 398 -19.60 -29.26 -16.24
C ALA A 398 -19.88 -27.87 -15.63
N ALA A 399 -19.35 -27.59 -14.45
CA ALA A 399 -19.49 -26.29 -13.77
C ALA A 399 -18.66 -25.17 -14.41
N LEU A 400 -17.58 -25.50 -15.13
CA LEU A 400 -16.67 -24.52 -15.72
C LEU A 400 -17.39 -23.51 -16.62
N ALA A 401 -18.41 -23.96 -17.37
CA ALA A 401 -19.24 -23.09 -18.21
C ALA A 401 -19.91 -21.95 -17.44
N GLN A 402 -20.54 -22.31 -16.32
CA GLN A 402 -21.26 -21.39 -15.46
C GLN A 402 -20.29 -20.45 -14.75
N VAL A 403 -19.13 -20.98 -14.32
CA VAL A 403 -18.07 -20.20 -13.68
C VAL A 403 -17.48 -19.17 -14.65
N THR A 404 -17.21 -19.54 -15.89
CA THR A 404 -16.68 -18.59 -16.90
C THR A 404 -17.69 -17.51 -17.27
N ALA A 405 -18.99 -17.84 -17.25
CA ALA A 405 -20.07 -16.88 -17.46
C ALA A 405 -20.29 -15.96 -16.24
N SER A 406 -19.91 -16.40 -15.04
CA SER A 406 -19.99 -15.59 -13.83
C SER A 406 -19.02 -14.41 -13.90
N ARG A 407 -19.41 -13.25 -13.36
CA ARG A 407 -18.50 -12.08 -13.22
C ARG A 407 -17.59 -12.18 -11.99
N GLU A 408 -17.52 -13.35 -11.36
CA GLU A 408 -16.64 -13.57 -10.21
C GLU A 408 -15.17 -13.52 -10.66
N PRO A 409 -14.33 -12.67 -10.05
CA PRO A 409 -12.93 -12.50 -10.47
C PRO A 409 -12.06 -13.70 -10.07
N GLN A 410 -12.42 -14.41 -9.02
CA GLN A 410 -11.64 -15.53 -8.49
C GLN A 410 -12.58 -16.63 -8.00
N THR A 411 -12.36 -17.86 -8.45
CA THR A 411 -13.16 -19.03 -8.05
C THR A 411 -12.29 -20.27 -7.90
N ALA A 412 -12.73 -21.18 -7.03
CA ALA A 412 -12.20 -22.53 -6.92
C ALA A 412 -13.35 -23.53 -7.04
N VAL A 413 -13.25 -24.48 -7.96
CA VAL A 413 -14.27 -25.50 -8.21
C VAL A 413 -13.76 -26.83 -7.68
N ARG A 414 -14.53 -27.42 -6.77
CA ARG A 414 -14.25 -28.72 -6.16
C ARG A 414 -15.49 -29.60 -6.22
N GLU A 415 -15.38 -30.76 -6.84
CA GLU A 415 -16.47 -31.72 -7.00
C GLU A 415 -17.75 -31.06 -7.56
N GLY A 416 -17.60 -30.11 -8.50
CA GLY A 416 -18.71 -29.33 -9.08
C GLY A 416 -19.23 -28.18 -8.23
N VAL A 417 -18.70 -27.96 -7.01
CA VAL A 417 -19.09 -26.87 -6.11
C VAL A 417 -18.17 -25.66 -6.30
N VAL A 418 -18.78 -24.50 -6.57
CA VAL A 418 -18.06 -23.23 -6.75
C VAL A 418 -17.81 -22.56 -5.39
N HIS A 419 -16.55 -22.26 -5.13
CA HIS A 419 -16.10 -21.52 -3.95
C HIS A 419 -15.49 -20.18 -4.35
N VAL A 420 -15.63 -19.18 -3.48
CA VAL A 420 -15.07 -17.83 -3.66
C VAL A 420 -14.24 -17.43 -2.44
N PRO A 421 -13.14 -16.68 -2.63
CA PRO A 421 -12.30 -16.28 -1.53
C PRO A 421 -12.99 -15.21 -0.67
N THR A 422 -12.91 -15.36 0.65
CA THR A 422 -13.54 -14.49 1.65
C THR A 422 -12.58 -14.34 2.82
N LEU A 423 -12.41 -13.12 3.30
CA LEU A 423 -11.54 -12.86 4.45
C LEU A 423 -12.35 -13.05 5.73
N VAL A 424 -11.98 -14.00 6.59
CA VAL A 424 -12.64 -14.27 7.87
C VAL A 424 -11.70 -13.97 9.03
N HIS A 425 -12.24 -13.57 10.20
CA HIS A 425 -11.39 -13.39 11.39
C HIS A 425 -10.71 -14.71 11.75
N ALA A 426 -9.42 -14.63 12.07
CA ALA A 426 -8.69 -15.77 12.60
C ALA A 426 -9.27 -16.09 13.99
N SER A 427 -10.10 -17.12 14.07
CA SER A 427 -10.57 -17.63 15.34
C SER A 427 -9.43 -18.42 15.96
N ARG A 428 -9.06 -18.16 17.22
CA ARG A 428 -8.28 -19.13 17.98
C ARG A 428 -9.13 -20.38 18.05
N THR A 429 -8.80 -21.38 17.24
CA THR A 429 -9.41 -22.70 17.36
C THR A 429 -9.12 -23.14 18.79
N THR A 430 -10.17 -23.24 19.60
CA THR A 430 -10.12 -23.96 20.86
C THR A 430 -10.26 -25.43 20.48
N ALA A 431 -9.19 -25.99 19.90
CA ALA A 431 -9.14 -27.39 19.56
C ALA A 431 -7.85 -27.98 20.08
N ASP A 432 -8.04 -28.93 20.99
CA ASP A 432 -7.25 -30.09 21.33
C ASP A 432 -5.74 -29.96 21.57
N GLU A 433 -5.35 -30.65 22.65
CA GLU A 433 -4.03 -30.86 23.20
C GLU A 433 -2.96 -31.21 22.15
N GLY A 434 -2.29 -30.19 21.62
CA GLY A 434 -0.95 -30.29 21.07
C GLY A 434 -0.12 -29.12 21.61
N PRO A 435 1.07 -29.36 22.22
CA PRO A 435 1.86 -28.26 22.77
C PRO A 435 2.34 -27.38 21.61
N SER A 436 1.90 -26.12 21.56
CA SER A 436 2.58 -25.11 20.77
C SER A 436 4.05 -25.09 21.22
N ARG A 437 4.95 -25.51 20.33
CA ARG A 437 6.40 -25.55 20.61
C ARG A 437 6.87 -24.12 20.82
N ARG A 438 7.13 -23.77 22.08
CA ARG A 438 7.74 -22.49 22.43
C ARG A 438 9.14 -22.42 21.84
N VAL A 439 9.53 -21.23 21.41
CA VAL A 439 10.91 -20.97 20.98
C VAL A 439 11.82 -21.21 22.18
N ASP A 440 12.84 -22.04 22.00
CA ASP A 440 13.88 -22.26 23.01
C ASP A 440 14.79 -21.02 23.08
N PRO A 441 14.81 -20.28 24.22
CA PRO A 441 15.65 -19.08 24.37
C PRO A 441 17.15 -19.37 24.29
N GLY A 442 17.56 -20.62 24.54
CA GLY A 442 18.95 -21.09 24.45
C GLY A 442 19.39 -21.44 23.02
N GLY A 443 18.48 -21.48 22.06
CA GLY A 443 18.78 -21.69 20.65
C GLY A 443 19.17 -20.40 19.91
N THR A 444 19.48 -20.54 18.62
CA THR A 444 19.78 -19.44 17.71
C THR A 444 18.55 -19.08 16.87
N VAL A 445 18.25 -17.79 16.75
CA VAL A 445 17.28 -17.26 15.78
C VAL A 445 17.96 -16.61 14.58
N LEU A 446 17.61 -17.05 13.37
CA LEU A 446 18.04 -16.45 12.11
C LEU A 446 17.04 -15.39 11.66
N ILE A 447 17.49 -14.15 11.46
CA ILE A 447 16.67 -13.06 10.91
C ILE A 447 17.30 -12.57 9.60
N THR A 448 16.68 -12.91 8.47
CA THR A 448 17.12 -12.40 7.16
C THR A 448 16.51 -11.03 6.90
N GLY A 449 17.26 -10.12 6.26
CA GLY A 449 16.93 -8.70 6.31
C GLY A 449 17.16 -8.10 7.69
N GLY A 450 17.89 -8.81 8.57
CA GLY A 450 18.01 -8.53 10.00
C GLY A 450 18.49 -7.12 10.33
N PRO A 451 19.54 -6.58 9.67
CA PRO A 451 19.98 -5.21 9.90
C PRO A 451 19.08 -4.12 9.28
N GLY A 452 18.00 -4.48 8.58
CA GLY A 452 17.01 -3.55 8.03
C GLY A 452 16.01 -3.06 9.09
N SER A 453 15.20 -2.05 8.78
CA SER A 453 14.30 -1.41 9.76
C SER A 453 13.34 -2.39 10.43
N LEU A 454 12.62 -3.21 9.65
CA LEU A 454 11.73 -4.26 10.19
C LEU A 454 12.51 -5.34 10.93
N GLY A 455 13.56 -5.90 10.32
CA GLY A 455 14.40 -6.93 10.93
C GLY A 455 14.96 -6.52 12.30
N ALA A 456 15.36 -5.25 12.46
CA ALA A 456 15.86 -4.70 13.70
C ALA A 456 14.77 -4.62 14.79
N SER A 457 13.55 -4.24 14.43
CA SER A 457 12.41 -4.24 15.38
C SER A 457 12.10 -5.65 15.88
N PHE A 458 12.08 -6.64 14.99
CA PHE A 458 11.86 -8.03 15.37
C PHE A 458 13.02 -8.62 16.18
N ALA A 459 14.27 -8.25 15.88
CA ALA A 459 15.43 -8.65 16.68
C ALA A 459 15.31 -8.16 18.13
N ARG A 460 14.96 -6.88 18.33
CA ARG A 460 14.71 -6.32 19.67
C ARG A 460 13.57 -7.04 20.40
N HIS A 461 12.46 -7.24 19.70
CA HIS A 461 11.30 -7.92 20.27
C HIS A 461 11.61 -9.34 20.72
N LEU A 462 12.31 -10.12 19.90
CA LEU A 462 12.68 -11.50 20.24
C LEU A 462 13.65 -11.59 21.42
N VAL A 463 14.57 -10.63 21.59
CA VAL A 463 15.43 -10.56 22.78
C VAL A 463 14.65 -10.19 24.03
N VAL A 464 13.77 -9.19 23.95
CA VAL A 464 13.08 -8.64 25.13
C VAL A 464 11.87 -9.48 25.53
N ALA A 465 11.01 -9.86 24.59
CA ALA A 465 9.75 -10.55 24.86
C ALA A 465 9.90 -12.08 24.91
N HIS A 466 10.77 -12.65 24.05
CA HIS A 466 11.00 -14.10 23.98
C HIS A 466 12.29 -14.56 24.68
N GLY A 467 13.10 -13.61 25.18
CA GLY A 467 14.31 -13.92 25.94
C GLY A 467 15.44 -14.51 25.10
N MET A 468 15.39 -14.41 23.77
CA MET A 468 16.38 -15.00 22.86
C MET A 468 17.78 -14.46 23.14
N ARG A 469 18.75 -15.37 23.25
CA ARG A 469 20.15 -15.01 23.56
C ARG A 469 21.11 -15.11 22.40
N HIS A 470 20.83 -15.90 21.35
CA HIS A 470 21.71 -16.04 20.20
C HIS A 470 20.99 -15.62 18.92
N LEU A 471 21.48 -14.56 18.27
CA LEU A 471 20.88 -13.99 17.06
C LEU A 471 21.87 -14.05 15.90
N LEU A 472 21.40 -14.56 14.76
CA LEU A 472 22.08 -14.49 13.48
C LEU A 472 21.34 -13.52 12.55
N LEU A 473 21.84 -12.29 12.44
CA LEU A 473 21.28 -11.24 11.59
C LEU A 473 21.95 -11.27 10.23
N VAL A 474 21.18 -11.53 9.18
CA VAL A 474 21.70 -11.78 7.83
C VAL A 474 21.18 -10.76 6.84
N GLY A 475 22.09 -10.25 6.02
CA GLY A 475 21.76 -9.45 4.84
C GLY A 475 22.95 -9.31 3.90
N ARG A 476 22.73 -8.92 2.65
CA ARG A 476 23.80 -8.85 1.63
C ARG A 476 25.01 -7.99 2.04
N ARG A 477 24.78 -6.92 2.80
CA ARG A 477 25.84 -6.03 3.31
C ARG A 477 26.40 -6.47 4.67
N GLY A 478 25.74 -7.38 5.38
CA GLY A 478 26.13 -7.78 6.74
C GLY A 478 26.39 -6.58 7.64
N ALA A 479 27.56 -6.56 8.28
CA ALA A 479 28.02 -5.52 9.19
C ALA A 479 28.17 -4.13 8.52
N ASP A 480 28.29 -4.06 7.19
CA ASP A 480 28.35 -2.80 6.45
C ASP A 480 26.97 -2.17 6.22
N THR A 481 25.90 -2.76 6.77
CA THR A 481 24.57 -2.14 6.73
C THR A 481 24.54 -0.93 7.68
N PRO A 482 24.08 0.26 7.22
CA PRO A 482 23.94 1.41 8.11
C PRO A 482 23.07 1.08 9.33
N GLY A 483 23.56 1.37 10.54
CA GLY A 483 22.86 1.05 11.79
C GLY A 483 23.14 -0.35 12.36
N ALA A 484 23.88 -1.22 11.66
CA ALA A 484 24.12 -2.59 12.12
C ALA A 484 25.03 -2.68 13.34
N ALA A 485 26.04 -1.81 13.45
CA ALA A 485 26.96 -1.80 14.58
C ALA A 485 26.24 -1.32 15.86
N GLU A 486 25.40 -0.29 15.72
CA GLU A 486 24.56 0.25 16.79
C GLU A 486 23.55 -0.78 17.27
N LEU A 487 22.84 -1.45 16.34
CA LEU A 487 21.90 -2.53 16.67
C LEU A 487 22.61 -3.70 17.38
N ARG A 488 23.79 -4.10 16.92
CA ARG A 488 24.57 -5.17 17.55
C ARG A 488 24.93 -4.81 19.00
N ALA A 489 25.41 -3.58 19.22
CA ALA A 489 25.78 -3.10 20.54
C ALA A 489 24.57 -3.00 21.48
N GLU A 490 23.43 -2.52 20.96
CA GLU A 490 22.17 -2.43 21.70
C GLU A 490 21.68 -3.80 22.18
N LEU A 491 21.58 -4.77 21.26
CA LEU A 491 21.13 -6.12 21.58
C LEU A 491 22.11 -6.85 22.52
N ALA A 492 23.42 -6.59 22.39
CA ALA A 492 24.42 -7.07 23.34
C ALA A 492 24.23 -6.46 24.74
N GLY A 493 23.88 -5.17 24.83
CA GLY A 493 23.51 -4.52 26.09
C GLY A 493 22.26 -5.13 26.75
N LEU A 494 21.36 -5.72 25.96
CA LEU A 494 20.19 -6.48 26.43
C LEU A 494 20.51 -7.95 26.77
N GLY A 495 21.78 -8.34 26.68
CA GLY A 495 22.28 -9.67 27.04
C GLY A 495 22.16 -10.70 25.93
N ALA A 496 22.16 -10.31 24.66
CA ALA A 496 22.17 -11.22 23.52
C ALA A 496 23.53 -11.25 22.79
N GLU A 497 23.97 -12.44 22.40
CA GLU A 497 25.07 -12.63 21.47
C GLU A 497 24.57 -12.50 20.04
N VAL A 498 25.11 -11.52 19.30
CA VAL A 498 24.62 -11.16 17.97
C VAL A 498 25.72 -11.30 16.92
N THR A 499 25.51 -12.23 15.98
CA THR A 499 26.33 -12.38 14.78
C THR A 499 25.66 -11.67 13.62
N VAL A 500 26.36 -10.72 12.98
CA VAL A 500 25.89 -10.05 11.77
C VAL A 500 26.67 -10.57 10.58
N ALA A 501 26.02 -11.29 9.66
CA ALA A 501 26.67 -11.95 8.53
C ALA A 501 26.26 -11.34 7.18
N ALA A 502 27.25 -11.18 6.30
CA ALA A 502 27.03 -10.83 4.91
C ALA A 502 26.71 -12.10 4.10
N CYS A 503 25.46 -12.25 3.66
CA CYS A 503 25.05 -13.39 2.83
C CYS A 503 23.86 -12.99 1.94
N ASP A 504 23.88 -13.43 0.68
CA ASP A 504 22.68 -13.48 -0.15
C ASP A 504 21.94 -14.77 0.16
N VAL A 505 20.76 -14.67 0.76
CA VAL A 505 19.97 -15.84 1.20
C VAL A 505 19.41 -16.62 0.00
N ALA A 506 19.29 -15.98 -1.17
CA ALA A 506 18.92 -16.65 -2.41
C ALA A 506 20.06 -17.52 -2.98
N ASP A 507 21.31 -17.32 -2.53
CA ASP A 507 22.41 -18.22 -2.86
C ASP A 507 22.42 -19.39 -1.86
N ARG A 508 21.84 -20.50 -2.28
CA ARG A 508 21.74 -21.74 -1.49
C ARG A 508 23.10 -22.22 -0.97
N THR A 509 24.18 -22.06 -1.74
CA THR A 509 25.52 -22.52 -1.34
C THR A 509 26.08 -21.63 -0.24
N ALA A 510 25.96 -20.31 -0.40
CA ALA A 510 26.39 -19.35 0.61
C ALA A 510 25.56 -19.50 1.90
N LEU A 511 24.25 -19.69 1.79
CA LEU A 511 23.37 -19.92 2.92
C LEU A 511 23.72 -21.22 3.66
N ALA A 512 23.99 -22.31 2.93
CA ALA A 512 24.41 -23.57 3.55
C ALA A 512 25.73 -23.41 4.33
N ALA A 513 26.71 -22.69 3.75
CA ALA A 513 27.97 -22.40 4.42
C ALA A 513 27.77 -21.56 5.68
N LEU A 514 26.85 -20.58 5.65
CA LEU A 514 26.51 -19.77 6.81
C LEU A 514 25.78 -20.57 7.90
N LEU A 515 24.81 -21.41 7.54
CA LEU A 515 24.09 -22.24 8.51
C LEU A 515 25.03 -23.24 9.20
N ALA A 516 26.07 -23.72 8.51
CA ALA A 516 27.10 -24.57 9.09
C ALA A 516 27.96 -23.88 10.17
N THR A 517 27.93 -22.55 10.29
CA THR A 517 28.64 -21.81 11.35
C THR A 517 27.83 -21.70 12.65
N VAL A 518 26.56 -22.11 12.67
CA VAL A 518 25.73 -22.06 13.88
C VAL A 518 26.27 -23.08 14.91
N PRO A 519 26.59 -22.67 16.16
CA PRO A 519 27.11 -23.57 17.17
C PRO A 519 26.15 -24.72 17.48
N ARG A 520 26.68 -25.94 17.64
CA ARG A 520 25.86 -27.11 18.02
C ARG A 520 25.27 -27.01 19.42
N GLU A 521 25.91 -26.25 20.30
CA GLU A 521 25.44 -25.97 21.68
C GLU A 521 24.23 -25.04 21.68
N HIS A 522 24.08 -24.21 20.64
CA HIS A 522 23.00 -23.23 20.46
C HIS A 522 22.37 -23.42 19.06
N PRO A 523 21.69 -24.56 18.82
CA PRO A 523 21.20 -24.92 17.50
C PRO A 523 20.18 -23.92 16.97
N LEU A 524 19.98 -23.89 15.65
CA LEU A 524 18.96 -23.05 15.02
C LEU A 524 17.55 -23.53 15.43
N THR A 525 16.78 -22.67 16.10
CA THR A 525 15.43 -22.98 16.60
C THR A 525 14.34 -22.09 16.00
N ALA A 526 14.71 -20.98 15.36
CA ALA A 526 13.76 -20.08 14.71
C ALA A 526 14.34 -19.40 13.46
N VAL A 527 13.49 -19.20 12.45
CA VAL A 527 13.78 -18.44 11.23
C VAL A 527 12.72 -17.36 11.06
N VAL A 528 13.14 -16.11 10.87
CA VAL A 528 12.29 -14.97 10.54
C VAL A 528 12.79 -14.33 9.25
N HIS A 529 12.04 -14.53 8.17
CA HIS A 529 12.40 -14.08 6.84
C HIS A 529 11.73 -12.74 6.50
N THR A 530 12.48 -11.64 6.67
CA THR A 530 12.01 -10.27 6.35
C THR A 530 12.64 -9.67 5.09
N ALA A 531 13.45 -10.45 4.37
CA ALA A 531 14.13 -9.95 3.17
C ALA A 531 13.15 -9.68 2.03
N GLY A 532 13.38 -8.57 1.32
CA GLY A 532 12.59 -8.18 0.16
C GLY A 532 13.10 -6.89 -0.46
N VAL A 533 12.69 -6.65 -1.70
CA VAL A 533 12.93 -5.40 -2.44
C VAL A 533 11.65 -5.04 -3.19
N LEU A 534 11.43 -3.76 -3.43
CA LEU A 534 10.38 -3.27 -4.32
C LEU A 534 10.99 -2.85 -5.65
N ASP A 535 10.24 -3.06 -6.73
CA ASP A 535 10.55 -2.55 -8.08
C ASP A 535 9.21 -2.39 -8.80
N ASP A 536 8.38 -1.49 -8.26
CA ASP A 536 6.99 -1.33 -8.64
C ASP A 536 6.88 -0.81 -10.09
N GLY A 537 5.83 -1.27 -10.78
CA GLY A 537 5.51 -0.92 -12.14
C GLY A 537 4.18 -1.55 -12.55
N VAL A 538 3.39 -0.81 -13.34
CA VAL A 538 2.17 -1.35 -13.95
C VAL A 538 2.51 -2.54 -14.84
N ILE A 539 1.59 -3.48 -15.04
CA ILE A 539 1.84 -4.72 -15.78
C ILE A 539 2.45 -4.45 -17.17
N ALA A 540 2.00 -3.41 -17.86
CA ALA A 540 2.51 -3.03 -19.19
C ALA A 540 3.99 -2.60 -19.19
N ALA A 541 4.52 -2.13 -18.05
CA ALA A 541 5.89 -1.65 -17.91
C ALA A 541 6.83 -2.63 -17.17
N LEU A 542 6.28 -3.71 -16.60
CA LEU A 542 7.08 -4.75 -15.95
C LEU A 542 7.88 -5.55 -16.98
N THR A 543 9.13 -5.87 -16.64
CA THR A 543 9.99 -6.72 -17.45
C THR A 543 10.35 -8.00 -16.67
N PRO A 544 10.75 -9.09 -17.35
CA PRO A 544 11.23 -10.30 -16.68
C PRO A 544 12.35 -10.03 -15.66
N GLU A 545 13.26 -9.10 -15.94
CA GLU A 545 14.36 -8.76 -15.02
C GLU A 545 13.86 -8.06 -13.75
N ARG A 546 12.81 -7.24 -13.86
CA ARG A 546 12.15 -6.61 -12.70
C ARG A 546 11.30 -7.62 -11.91
N MET A 547 10.73 -8.62 -12.58
CA MET A 547 10.10 -9.77 -11.91
C MET A 547 11.16 -10.52 -11.10
N ASP A 548 12.25 -10.96 -11.75
CA ASP A 548 13.29 -11.78 -11.13
C ASP A 548 13.93 -11.10 -9.93
N ARG A 549 14.17 -9.78 -10.03
CA ARG A 549 14.75 -8.97 -8.96
C ARG A 549 13.91 -9.00 -7.68
N VAL A 550 12.58 -9.03 -7.80
CA VAL A 550 11.64 -9.01 -6.67
C VAL A 550 11.35 -10.42 -6.16
N LEU A 551 11.24 -11.41 -7.05
CA LEU A 551 11.06 -12.81 -6.66
C LEU A 551 12.27 -13.34 -5.89
N ARG A 552 13.50 -13.12 -6.37
CA ARG A 552 14.72 -13.71 -5.80
C ARG A 552 14.89 -13.57 -4.29
N PRO A 553 14.82 -12.36 -3.67
CA PRO A 553 15.01 -12.23 -2.23
C PRO A 553 13.84 -12.76 -1.38
N LYS A 554 12.76 -13.22 -2.00
CA LYS A 554 11.56 -13.79 -1.36
C LYS A 554 11.41 -15.27 -1.71
N ALA A 555 11.10 -15.59 -2.96
CA ALA A 555 10.85 -16.96 -3.44
C ALA A 555 12.09 -17.84 -3.30
N ASP A 556 13.20 -17.49 -3.97
CA ASP A 556 14.43 -18.30 -3.97
C ASP A 556 15.01 -18.40 -2.55
N ALA A 557 15.05 -17.28 -1.84
CA ALA A 557 15.53 -17.23 -0.47
C ALA A 557 14.70 -18.10 0.48
N ALA A 558 13.37 -18.02 0.42
CA ALA A 558 12.50 -18.83 1.27
C ALA A 558 12.56 -20.32 0.91
N LEU A 559 12.69 -20.66 -0.38
CA LEU A 559 12.90 -22.05 -0.81
C LEU A 559 14.24 -22.60 -0.31
N ALA A 560 15.33 -21.83 -0.45
CA ALA A 560 16.65 -22.23 0.05
C ALA A 560 16.63 -22.41 1.58
N LEU A 561 15.98 -21.50 2.31
CA LEU A 561 15.74 -21.65 3.76
C LEU A 561 14.94 -22.92 4.06
N HIS A 562 13.85 -23.17 3.34
CA HIS A 562 13.03 -24.37 3.52
C HIS A 562 13.85 -25.65 3.35
N GLU A 563 14.65 -25.75 2.29
CA GLU A 563 15.43 -26.94 1.98
C GLU A 563 16.55 -27.19 2.98
N LEU A 564 17.29 -26.14 3.36
CA LEU A 564 18.46 -26.26 4.24
C LEU A 564 18.09 -26.40 5.72
N THR A 565 16.86 -26.05 6.10
CA THR A 565 16.37 -26.16 7.48
C THR A 565 15.30 -27.24 7.64
N ARG A 566 15.13 -28.12 6.65
CA ARG A 566 14.12 -29.20 6.67
C ARG A 566 14.29 -30.13 7.87
N ASP A 567 15.53 -30.47 8.18
CA ASP A 567 15.89 -31.41 9.26
C ASP A 567 16.22 -30.69 10.58
N SER A 568 16.05 -29.35 10.65
CA SER A 568 16.25 -28.58 11.87
C SER A 568 15.01 -28.61 12.75
N ASP A 569 15.18 -28.72 14.07
CA ASP A 569 14.07 -28.73 15.05
C ASP A 569 13.54 -27.31 15.31
N LEU A 570 13.03 -26.65 14.26
CA LEU A 570 12.50 -25.30 14.36
C LEU A 570 11.18 -25.28 15.16
N ALA A 571 11.03 -24.26 16.02
CA ALA A 571 9.75 -23.88 16.60
C ALA A 571 9.01 -22.87 15.71
N VAL A 572 9.77 -21.96 15.07
CA VAL A 572 9.22 -20.87 14.25
C VAL A 572 9.91 -20.82 12.89
N PHE A 573 9.10 -20.75 11.83
CA PHE A 573 9.54 -20.43 10.47
C PHE A 573 8.58 -19.37 9.91
N ALA A 574 8.88 -18.10 10.16
CA ALA A 574 8.01 -16.99 9.82
C ALA A 574 8.45 -16.34 8.50
N LEU A 575 7.52 -16.22 7.55
CA LEU A 575 7.73 -15.58 6.25
C LEU A 575 6.96 -14.26 6.20
N PHE A 576 7.62 -13.17 5.81
CA PHE A 576 6.97 -11.86 5.71
C PHE A 576 6.41 -11.66 4.31
N SER A 577 5.11 -11.87 4.19
CA SER A 577 4.30 -11.66 3.00
C SER A 577 3.61 -10.28 3.06
N SER A 578 2.71 -10.00 2.12
CA SER A 578 2.02 -8.71 2.03
C SER A 578 0.63 -8.85 1.45
N VAL A 579 -0.29 -7.99 1.91
CA VAL A 579 -1.66 -7.87 1.39
C VAL A 579 -1.74 -7.73 -0.13
N ALA A 580 -0.68 -7.25 -0.80
CA ALA A 580 -0.59 -7.23 -2.27
C ALA A 580 -0.71 -8.63 -2.89
N GLY A 581 -0.18 -9.68 -2.27
CA GLY A 581 -0.31 -11.07 -2.75
C GLY A 581 -1.71 -11.65 -2.56
N VAL A 582 -2.49 -11.11 -1.61
CA VAL A 582 -3.85 -11.58 -1.30
C VAL A 582 -4.92 -10.79 -2.03
N PHE A 583 -4.82 -9.47 -2.12
CA PHE A 583 -5.84 -8.64 -2.73
C PHE A 583 -5.48 -8.14 -4.13
N GLY A 584 -4.21 -8.22 -4.51
CA GLY A 584 -3.67 -7.45 -5.62
C GLY A 584 -3.41 -6.00 -5.20
N SER A 585 -2.49 -5.35 -5.90
CA SER A 585 -2.25 -3.92 -5.78
C SER A 585 -1.75 -3.41 -7.13
N GLY A 586 -2.39 -2.36 -7.66
CA GLY A 586 -1.99 -1.80 -8.94
C GLY A 586 -0.54 -1.33 -8.90
N GLY A 587 0.24 -1.67 -9.92
CA GLY A 587 1.67 -1.40 -9.99
C GLY A 587 2.55 -2.39 -9.22
N GLN A 588 1.99 -3.44 -8.61
CA GLN A 588 2.72 -4.38 -7.76
C GLN A 588 2.56 -5.83 -8.22
N GLY A 589 2.52 -6.08 -9.54
CA GLY A 589 2.39 -7.43 -10.11
C GLY A 589 3.54 -8.37 -9.72
N ASN A 590 4.78 -7.91 -9.78
CA ASN A 590 5.97 -8.66 -9.36
C ASN A 590 6.00 -8.94 -7.86
N TYR A 591 5.65 -7.93 -7.04
CA TYR A 591 5.64 -8.04 -5.60
C TYR A 591 4.50 -8.96 -5.12
N ALA A 592 3.31 -8.86 -5.70
CA ALA A 592 2.21 -9.77 -5.41
C ALA A 592 2.58 -11.22 -5.74
N ALA A 593 3.17 -11.47 -6.92
CA ALA A 593 3.66 -12.78 -7.33
C ALA A 593 4.67 -13.39 -6.32
N ALA A 594 5.64 -12.60 -5.88
CA ALA A 594 6.65 -13.04 -4.92
C ALA A 594 6.06 -13.36 -3.54
N ASN A 595 5.08 -12.58 -3.06
CA ASN A 595 4.43 -12.81 -1.77
C ASN A 595 3.48 -14.02 -1.81
N SER A 596 2.74 -14.23 -2.91
CA SER A 596 1.92 -15.44 -3.08
C SER A 596 2.75 -16.73 -3.02
N PHE A 597 4.00 -16.71 -3.51
CA PHE A 597 4.91 -17.86 -3.35
C PHE A 597 5.23 -18.15 -1.88
N LEU A 598 5.46 -17.10 -1.06
CA LEU A 598 5.70 -17.28 0.38
C LEU A 598 4.49 -17.92 1.08
N ASP A 599 3.28 -17.49 0.71
CA ASP A 599 2.03 -18.02 1.25
C ASP A 599 1.88 -19.51 0.90
N ALA A 600 2.12 -19.88 -0.37
CA ALA A 600 2.10 -21.27 -0.82
C ALA A 600 3.20 -22.12 -0.14
N LEU A 601 4.39 -21.56 0.08
CA LEU A 601 5.47 -22.28 0.78
C LEU A 601 5.15 -22.53 2.25
N ALA A 602 4.47 -21.60 2.93
CA ALA A 602 4.04 -21.83 4.30
C ALA A 602 2.99 -22.94 4.37
N GLN A 603 2.05 -22.99 3.42
CA GLN A 603 1.08 -24.09 3.29
C GLN A 603 1.78 -25.42 3.03
N HIS A 604 2.71 -25.47 2.07
CA HIS A 604 3.50 -26.67 1.76
C HIS A 604 4.32 -27.17 2.96
N ARG A 605 4.92 -26.27 3.75
CA ARG A 605 5.65 -26.70 4.96
C ARG A 605 4.71 -27.34 5.98
N ARG A 606 3.52 -26.76 6.17
CA ARG A 606 2.52 -27.28 7.12
C ARG A 606 1.93 -28.62 6.68
N SER A 607 1.67 -28.83 5.39
CA SER A 607 1.15 -30.11 4.87
C SER A 607 2.12 -31.28 5.11
N ILE A 608 3.43 -31.02 5.12
CA ILE A 608 4.47 -32.02 5.44
C ILE A 608 4.88 -32.04 6.92
N GLY A 609 4.10 -31.40 7.80
CA GLY A 609 4.29 -31.42 9.25
C GLY A 609 5.42 -30.51 9.78
N LEU A 610 5.98 -29.63 8.95
CA LEU A 610 6.98 -28.65 9.38
C LEU A 610 6.32 -27.33 9.80
N PRO A 611 6.90 -26.60 10.77
CA PRO A 611 6.39 -25.29 11.13
C PRO A 611 6.57 -24.32 9.97
N ALA A 612 5.55 -23.50 9.73
CA ALA A 612 5.63 -22.30 8.92
C ALA A 612 4.43 -21.38 9.16
N THR A 613 4.66 -20.07 9.15
CA THR A 613 3.61 -19.06 9.16
C THR A 613 4.00 -17.94 8.20
N SER A 614 3.21 -17.76 7.13
CA SER A 614 3.28 -16.57 6.28
C SER A 614 2.41 -15.47 6.87
N LEU A 615 3.03 -14.36 7.27
CA LEU A 615 2.35 -13.19 7.77
C LEU A 615 2.16 -12.20 6.62
N VAL A 616 0.92 -12.12 6.13
CA VAL A 616 0.49 -11.22 5.06
C VAL A 616 0.22 -9.84 5.68
N TRP A 617 1.25 -8.99 5.69
CA TRP A 617 1.19 -7.68 6.33
C TRP A 617 0.42 -6.64 5.54
N GLY A 618 -0.45 -5.89 6.24
CA GLY A 618 -0.91 -4.57 5.82
C GLY A 618 0.21 -3.51 5.88
N PRO A 619 -0.09 -2.25 5.52
CA PRO A 619 0.89 -1.17 5.61
C PRO A 619 1.39 -0.98 7.03
N TRP A 620 2.65 -0.55 7.19
CA TRP A 620 3.23 -0.18 8.49
C TRP A 620 3.46 1.34 8.56
N GLN A 621 3.22 1.92 9.71
CA GLN A 621 3.57 3.29 10.04
C GLN A 621 5.05 3.33 10.42
N GLN A 622 5.95 3.61 9.45
CA GLN A 622 7.39 3.75 9.73
C GLN A 622 8.03 4.92 8.99
N ASN A 623 9.00 5.55 9.67
CA ASN A 623 9.84 6.64 9.16
C ASN A 623 11.15 6.14 8.48
N GLY A 624 11.24 4.86 8.10
CA GLY A 624 12.43 4.26 7.46
C GLY A 624 12.18 2.85 6.87
N GLY A 625 12.95 2.45 5.83
CA GLY A 625 12.88 1.12 5.17
C GLY A 625 12.02 1.08 3.89
N MET A 626 11.59 -0.12 3.49
CA MET A 626 10.79 -0.36 2.28
C MET A 626 9.49 0.48 2.24
N THR A 627 8.90 0.79 3.40
CA THR A 627 7.70 1.62 3.53
C THR A 627 8.00 3.13 3.61
N ALA A 628 9.26 3.54 3.74
CA ALA A 628 9.65 4.95 3.75
C ALA A 628 9.83 5.55 2.35
N GLU A 629 10.02 4.68 1.34
CA GLU A 629 10.02 5.06 -0.07
C GLU A 629 8.62 5.09 -0.68
N LEU A 630 7.58 4.66 0.06
CA LEU A 630 6.20 4.83 -0.36
C LEU A 630 5.90 6.33 -0.42
N ALA A 631 5.64 6.83 -1.63
CA ALA A 631 5.25 8.21 -1.81
C ALA A 631 3.98 8.49 -1.00
N SER A 632 3.79 9.72 -0.53
CA SER A 632 2.58 10.10 0.19
C SER A 632 1.28 9.86 -0.61
N ALA A 633 1.37 9.62 -1.93
CA ALA A 633 0.28 9.14 -2.79
C ALA A 633 -0.07 7.65 -2.57
N ASP A 634 0.91 6.78 -2.32
CA ASP A 634 0.69 5.34 -2.06
C ASP A 634 0.00 5.10 -0.72
N LEU A 635 0.42 5.81 0.33
CA LEU A 635 -0.25 5.77 1.63
C LEU A 635 -1.71 6.28 1.54
N ARG A 636 -1.97 7.32 0.73
CA ARG A 636 -3.32 7.84 0.46
C ARG A 636 -4.17 6.86 -0.36
N ARG A 637 -3.57 6.13 -1.31
CA ARG A 637 -4.23 5.06 -2.07
C ARG A 637 -4.59 3.88 -1.17
N MET A 638 -3.70 3.48 -0.27
CA MET A 638 -3.93 2.40 0.70
C MET A 638 -5.02 2.77 1.72
N ALA A 639 -5.02 4.02 2.23
CA ALA A 639 -6.10 4.50 3.10
C ALA A 639 -7.47 4.45 2.40
N ARG A 640 -7.53 4.74 1.09
CA ARG A 640 -8.75 4.63 0.26
C ARG A 640 -9.18 3.19 0.01
N SER A 641 -8.26 2.22 0.03
CA SER A 641 -8.58 0.77 -0.03
C SER A 641 -9.09 0.20 1.31
N GLY A 642 -9.20 1.04 2.34
CA GLY A 642 -9.66 0.65 3.68
C GLY A 642 -8.58 -0.01 4.55
N LEU A 643 -7.31 0.04 4.15
CA LEU A 643 -6.18 -0.42 4.95
C LEU A 643 -5.59 0.75 5.74
N VAL A 644 -5.49 0.59 7.06
CA VAL A 644 -4.87 1.56 7.96
C VAL A 644 -3.45 1.08 8.30
N PRO A 645 -2.43 1.97 8.27
CA PRO A 645 -1.08 1.60 8.69
C PRO A 645 -1.04 1.07 10.13
N LEU A 646 -0.38 -0.07 10.33
CA LEU A 646 -0.10 -0.68 11.62
C LEU A 646 1.07 0.03 12.30
N ARG A 647 0.96 0.27 13.60
CA ARG A 647 2.12 0.70 14.38
C ARG A 647 3.09 -0.47 14.57
N THR A 648 4.34 -0.14 14.92
CA THR A 648 5.38 -1.16 15.11
C THR A 648 5.04 -2.11 16.26
N ASP A 649 4.57 -1.60 17.40
CA ASP A 649 4.19 -2.41 18.55
C ASP A 649 2.97 -3.30 18.27
N GLU A 650 2.00 -2.79 17.51
CA GLU A 650 0.86 -3.58 17.04
C GLU A 650 1.31 -4.73 16.14
N GLY A 651 2.21 -4.46 15.19
CA GLY A 651 2.79 -5.48 14.33
C GLY A 651 3.56 -6.56 15.10
N LEU A 652 4.31 -6.18 16.13
CA LEU A 652 5.02 -7.14 17.00
C LEU A 652 4.03 -8.04 17.78
N ALA A 653 2.96 -7.47 18.33
CA ALA A 653 1.94 -8.25 19.04
C ALA A 653 1.16 -9.21 18.10
N LEU A 654 0.89 -8.77 16.87
CA LEU A 654 0.28 -9.60 15.82
C LEU A 654 1.19 -10.76 15.43
N PHE A 655 2.50 -10.53 15.36
CA PHE A 655 3.47 -11.59 15.09
C PHE A 655 3.45 -12.67 16.16
N ASP A 656 3.49 -12.32 17.44
CA ASP A 656 3.43 -13.28 18.54
C ASP A 656 2.17 -14.14 18.46
N THR A 657 1.03 -13.49 18.24
CA THR A 657 -0.26 -14.17 18.13
C THR A 657 -0.30 -15.11 16.91
N ALA A 658 0.28 -14.68 15.79
CA ALA A 658 0.27 -15.44 14.54
C ALA A 658 1.17 -16.69 14.61
N VAL A 659 2.39 -16.58 15.16
CA VAL A 659 3.29 -17.75 15.25
C VAL A 659 2.79 -18.81 16.23
N GLU A 660 1.99 -18.42 17.24
CA GLU A 660 1.35 -19.34 18.17
C GLU A 660 0.06 -19.99 17.64
N SER A 661 -0.56 -19.43 16.61
CA SER A 661 -1.88 -19.86 16.11
C SER A 661 -1.88 -21.26 15.49
N GLY A 662 -0.75 -21.71 14.95
CA GLY A 662 -0.65 -22.92 14.14
C GLY A 662 -1.08 -22.73 12.67
N ASP A 663 -1.66 -21.59 12.30
CA ASP A 663 -2.08 -21.30 10.94
C ASP A 663 -0.90 -21.10 9.98
N ALA A 664 -1.05 -21.60 8.75
CA ALA A 664 -0.05 -21.48 7.70
C ALA A 664 0.06 -20.06 7.12
N VAL A 665 -1.08 -19.38 6.94
CA VAL A 665 -1.16 -18.05 6.31
C VAL A 665 -2.16 -17.19 7.06
N LEU A 666 -1.70 -16.05 7.56
CA LEU A 666 -2.51 -15.09 8.29
C LEU A 666 -2.34 -13.68 7.72
N VAL A 667 -3.45 -13.01 7.49
CA VAL A 667 -3.49 -11.59 7.11
C VAL A 667 -3.50 -10.75 8.36
N ALA A 668 -2.42 -9.99 8.55
CA ALA A 668 -2.21 -9.07 9.65
C ALA A 668 -2.37 -7.64 9.15
N ALA A 669 -3.60 -7.11 9.21
CA ALA A 669 -3.93 -5.81 8.67
C ALA A 669 -5.03 -5.12 9.47
N ARG A 670 -4.90 -3.80 9.66
CA ARG A 670 -5.96 -3.00 10.25
C ARG A 670 -6.92 -2.54 9.15
N LEU A 671 -8.17 -2.95 9.25
CA LEU A 671 -9.21 -2.65 8.28
C LEU A 671 -10.11 -1.53 8.80
N ASN A 672 -10.38 -0.53 7.97
CA ASN A 672 -11.38 0.49 8.27
C ASN A 672 -12.78 -0.08 7.96
N PRO A 673 -13.63 -0.34 8.98
CA PRO A 673 -14.96 -0.92 8.77
C PRO A 673 -15.91 -0.02 7.99
N GLN A 674 -15.61 1.28 7.86
CA GLN A 674 -16.42 2.24 7.10
C GLN A 674 -16.25 2.14 5.58
N VAL A 675 -15.23 1.43 5.08
CA VAL A 675 -14.99 1.23 3.64
C VAL A 675 -15.71 -0.03 3.10
N ARG A 676 -16.59 -0.64 3.90
CA ARG A 676 -17.44 -1.76 3.46
C ARG A 676 -18.46 -1.24 2.43
N GLY A 677 -18.34 -1.67 1.16
CA GLY A 677 -19.42 -1.53 0.17
C GLY A 677 -19.09 -0.89 -1.19
N THR A 678 -17.85 -0.47 -1.46
CA THR A 678 -17.45 -0.04 -2.82
C THR A 678 -17.09 -1.25 -3.69
N ALA A 679 -17.51 -1.24 -4.96
CA ALA A 679 -17.42 -2.39 -5.88
C ALA A 679 -15.98 -2.89 -6.11
N ASP A 680 -14.98 -2.02 -5.93
CA ASP A 680 -13.56 -2.27 -6.21
C ASP A 680 -12.67 -2.46 -4.96
N ALA A 681 -13.23 -2.44 -3.75
CA ALA A 681 -12.42 -2.59 -2.54
C ALA A 681 -12.11 -4.07 -2.21
N PRO A 682 -10.87 -4.38 -1.77
CA PRO A 682 -10.48 -5.69 -1.21
C PRO A 682 -11.41 -6.22 -0.10
N LEU A 683 -12.13 -5.30 0.55
CA LEU A 683 -12.92 -5.49 1.75
C LEU A 683 -14.41 -5.76 1.48
N SER A 684 -14.81 -5.90 0.22
CA SER A 684 -16.23 -6.07 -0.17
C SER A 684 -16.88 -7.38 0.32
N ARG A 685 -16.13 -8.28 0.97
CA ARG A 685 -16.59 -9.59 1.48
C ARG A 685 -16.12 -9.92 2.90
N LEU A 686 -15.91 -8.94 3.78
CA LEU A 686 -15.73 -9.21 5.22
C LEU A 686 -17.04 -9.77 5.83
N PRO A 687 -17.01 -10.82 6.68
CA PRO A 687 -18.20 -11.31 7.37
C PRO A 687 -18.78 -10.23 8.31
N GLY A 688 -20.11 -10.18 8.33
CA GLY A 688 -20.94 -9.33 9.19
C GLY A 688 -22.35 -9.90 9.27
N PRO A 689 -23.14 -9.57 10.32
CA PRO A 689 -24.45 -10.16 10.51
C PRO A 689 -25.46 -9.57 9.52
N GLY A 690 -25.78 -10.34 8.49
CA GLY A 690 -26.91 -10.09 7.59
C GLY A 690 -26.58 -10.36 6.12
N PRO A 691 -27.46 -11.04 5.37
CA PRO A 691 -27.33 -11.13 3.92
C PRO A 691 -27.61 -9.73 3.36
N VAL A 692 -26.57 -8.95 3.09
CA VAL A 692 -26.70 -7.81 2.19
C VAL A 692 -26.93 -8.41 0.81
N ARG A 693 -28.21 -8.55 0.45
CA ARG A 693 -28.63 -8.93 -0.88
C ARG A 693 -28.00 -7.92 -1.82
N ARG A 694 -26.95 -8.33 -2.53
CA ARG A 694 -26.30 -7.51 -3.55
C ARG A 694 -27.31 -7.39 -4.68
N THR A 695 -27.96 -6.25 -4.79
CA THR A 695 -28.38 -5.79 -6.10
C THR A 695 -27.08 -5.60 -6.87
N PRO A 696 -26.88 -6.21 -8.05
CA PRO A 696 -25.75 -5.86 -8.87
C PRO A 696 -25.77 -4.34 -9.01
N ALA A 697 -24.64 -3.68 -8.75
CA ALA A 697 -24.43 -2.37 -9.35
C ALA A 697 -24.41 -2.65 -10.85
N GLY A 698 -25.60 -2.63 -11.45
CA GLY A 698 -25.76 -2.44 -12.88
C GLY A 698 -25.15 -1.09 -13.25
N PRO A 699 -25.25 -0.70 -14.53
CA PRO A 699 -24.70 0.55 -15.03
C PRO A 699 -25.36 1.80 -14.43
N GLU A 700 -25.77 1.86 -13.15
CA GLU A 700 -26.51 3.00 -12.58
C GLU A 700 -25.69 4.30 -12.53
N ALA A 701 -24.37 4.23 -12.29
CA ALA A 701 -23.48 5.39 -12.32
C ALA A 701 -23.26 5.88 -13.76
N GLY A 702 -22.92 4.96 -14.69
CA GLY A 702 -22.82 5.22 -16.13
C GLY A 702 -24.14 5.70 -16.74
N ASP A 703 -25.27 5.14 -16.31
CA ASP A 703 -26.61 5.53 -16.70
C ASP A 703 -26.99 6.88 -16.09
N SER A 704 -26.41 7.28 -14.95
CA SER A 704 -26.62 8.63 -14.40
C SER A 704 -25.95 9.70 -15.26
N LEU A 705 -24.71 9.47 -15.71
CA LEU A 705 -24.01 10.39 -16.61
C LEU A 705 -24.61 10.34 -18.03
N ARG A 706 -24.95 9.15 -18.55
CA ARG A 706 -25.66 9.00 -19.83
C ARG A 706 -27.04 9.65 -19.80
N ARG A 707 -27.81 9.55 -18.71
CA ARG A 707 -29.09 10.26 -18.55
C ARG A 707 -28.89 11.78 -18.44
N ARG A 708 -27.85 12.23 -17.74
CA ARG A 708 -27.49 13.66 -17.68
C ARG A 708 -27.11 14.17 -19.07
N LEU A 709 -26.31 13.43 -19.83
CA LEU A 709 -25.98 13.77 -21.22
C LEU A 709 -27.24 13.77 -22.10
N ALA A 710 -28.09 12.75 -22.03
CA ALA A 710 -29.33 12.69 -22.81
C ALA A 710 -30.34 13.83 -22.50
N GLY A 711 -30.28 14.41 -21.30
CA GLY A 711 -31.09 15.58 -20.90
C GLY A 711 -30.45 16.94 -21.17
N THR A 712 -29.23 16.98 -21.70
CA THR A 712 -28.46 18.21 -21.95
C THR A 712 -28.50 18.56 -23.45
N GLN A 713 -28.42 19.85 -23.80
CA GLN A 713 -28.32 20.25 -25.22
C GLN A 713 -26.93 19.85 -25.76
N SER A 714 -26.84 19.44 -27.03
CA SER A 714 -25.60 18.92 -27.63
C SER A 714 -24.38 19.84 -27.55
N GLY A 715 -24.58 21.16 -27.37
CA GLY A 715 -23.49 22.12 -27.17
C GLY A 715 -22.89 22.14 -25.75
N ASP A 716 -23.58 21.57 -24.77
CA ASP A 716 -23.18 21.59 -23.34
C ASP A 716 -22.59 20.23 -22.87
N HIS A 717 -22.57 19.21 -23.74
CA HIS A 717 -22.01 17.88 -23.44
C HIS A 717 -20.52 17.92 -23.13
N GLY A 718 -19.72 18.62 -23.94
CA GLY A 718 -18.29 18.77 -23.74
C GLY A 718 -17.95 19.44 -22.40
N ALA A 719 -18.71 20.44 -21.96
CA ALA A 719 -18.49 21.11 -20.66
C ALA A 719 -18.80 20.18 -19.48
N LEU A 720 -19.85 19.38 -19.58
CA LEU A 720 -20.22 18.39 -18.58
C LEU A 720 -19.14 17.29 -18.46
N LEU A 721 -18.70 16.73 -19.59
CA LEU A 721 -17.65 15.69 -19.64
C LEU A 721 -16.32 16.23 -19.12
N LEU A 722 -15.95 17.47 -19.45
CA LEU A 722 -14.74 18.11 -18.93
C LEU A 722 -14.78 18.28 -17.42
N SER A 723 -15.93 18.66 -16.84
CA SER A 723 -16.10 18.76 -15.39
C SER A 723 -15.91 17.40 -14.71
N GLU A 724 -16.48 16.33 -15.26
CA GLU A 724 -16.31 14.98 -14.73
C GLU A 724 -14.85 14.50 -14.87
N VAL A 725 -14.19 14.74 -16.01
CA VAL A 725 -12.77 14.39 -16.20
C VAL A 725 -11.87 15.12 -15.21
N ARG A 726 -12.09 16.41 -14.97
CA ARG A 726 -11.31 17.20 -14.00
C ARG A 726 -11.57 16.76 -12.56
N THR A 727 -12.80 16.37 -12.25
CA THR A 727 -13.17 15.83 -10.92
C THR A 727 -12.46 14.51 -10.66
N GLU A 728 -12.50 13.58 -11.60
CA GLU A 728 -11.82 12.28 -11.45
C GLU A 728 -10.30 12.43 -11.49
N ALA A 729 -9.75 13.35 -12.29
CA ALA A 729 -8.31 13.64 -12.31
C ALA A 729 -7.84 14.23 -10.97
N ALA A 730 -8.60 15.16 -10.39
CA ALA A 730 -8.32 15.72 -9.06
C ALA A 730 -8.35 14.63 -7.99
N ALA A 731 -9.32 13.72 -8.06
CA ALA A 731 -9.45 12.60 -7.14
C ALA A 731 -8.31 11.58 -7.29
N ALA A 732 -7.87 11.27 -8.52
CA ALA A 732 -6.75 10.37 -8.77
C ALA A 732 -5.41 10.95 -8.27
N LEU A 733 -5.20 12.25 -8.49
CA LEU A 733 -3.98 12.98 -8.08
C LEU A 733 -3.99 13.39 -6.59
N GLY A 734 -5.14 13.28 -5.92
CA GLY A 734 -5.28 13.56 -4.49
C GLY A 734 -5.28 15.06 -4.15
N TYR A 735 -5.79 15.91 -5.05
CA TYR A 735 -6.01 17.33 -4.79
C TYR A 735 -7.28 17.52 -3.93
N THR A 736 -7.12 18.09 -2.74
CA THR A 736 -8.24 18.40 -1.81
C THR A 736 -9.08 19.60 -2.25
N GLU A 737 -8.55 20.41 -3.16
CA GLU A 737 -9.20 21.58 -3.76
C GLU A 737 -10.17 21.23 -4.90
N GLY A 738 -10.34 19.94 -5.21
CA GLY A 738 -11.29 19.44 -6.21
C GLY A 738 -10.91 19.79 -7.65
N GLN A 739 -11.90 19.80 -8.56
CA GLN A 739 -11.68 20.01 -10.01
C GLN A 739 -11.02 21.35 -10.37
N SER A 740 -11.07 22.36 -9.48
CA SER A 740 -10.45 23.68 -9.68
C SER A 740 -8.92 23.64 -9.69
N ALA A 741 -8.31 22.63 -9.07
CA ALA A 741 -6.86 22.45 -9.08
C ALA A 741 -6.33 21.84 -10.40
N ILE A 742 -7.21 21.30 -11.24
CA ILE A 742 -6.86 20.69 -12.52
C ILE A 742 -7.16 21.68 -13.64
N GLU A 743 -6.14 22.21 -14.30
CA GLU A 743 -6.33 23.06 -15.49
C GLU A 743 -6.76 22.23 -16.71
N ALA A 744 -7.69 22.77 -17.50
CA ALA A 744 -8.36 22.01 -18.56
C ALA A 744 -7.46 21.66 -19.77
N ASP A 745 -6.54 22.56 -20.10
CA ASP A 745 -5.63 22.42 -21.26
C ASP A 745 -4.21 22.01 -20.86
N ARG A 746 -3.95 21.87 -19.56
CA ARG A 746 -2.62 21.50 -19.07
C ARG A 746 -2.44 19.98 -19.18
N PRO A 747 -1.29 19.49 -19.67
CA PRO A 747 -1.03 18.07 -19.74
C PRO A 747 -1.10 17.43 -18.34
N LEU A 748 -1.87 16.34 -18.20
CA LEU A 748 -2.05 15.63 -16.94
C LEU A 748 -0.71 15.15 -16.34
N ALA A 749 0.26 14.79 -17.19
CA ALA A 749 1.60 14.40 -16.77
C ALA A 749 2.36 15.54 -16.06
N GLU A 750 2.12 16.81 -16.44
CA GLU A 750 2.71 17.98 -15.77
C GLU A 750 2.04 18.30 -14.43
N LEU A 751 0.81 17.82 -14.23
CA LEU A 751 0.07 17.88 -12.98
C LEU A 751 0.41 16.71 -12.03
N GLY A 752 1.42 15.90 -12.38
CA GLY A 752 1.90 14.79 -11.54
C GLY A 752 1.21 13.45 -11.78
N LEU A 753 0.51 13.28 -12.91
CA LEU A 753 -0.06 11.98 -13.30
C LEU A 753 1.07 11.01 -13.71
N ASP A 754 1.37 10.06 -12.82
CA ASP A 754 2.26 8.94 -13.11
C ASP A 754 1.51 7.75 -13.73
N SER A 755 2.22 6.67 -14.11
CA SER A 755 1.63 5.50 -14.77
C SER A 755 0.52 4.82 -13.94
N LEU A 756 0.53 4.96 -12.62
CA LEU A 756 -0.41 4.32 -11.73
C LEU A 756 -1.63 5.21 -11.46
N ALA A 757 -1.41 6.50 -11.25
CA ALA A 757 -2.46 7.52 -11.21
C ALA A 757 -3.22 7.59 -12.54
N ALA A 758 -2.54 7.35 -13.67
CA ALA A 758 -3.16 7.22 -14.99
C ALA A 758 -4.12 6.02 -15.06
N VAL A 759 -3.70 4.85 -14.57
CA VAL A 759 -4.58 3.66 -14.50
C VAL A 759 -5.77 3.91 -13.59
N GLU A 760 -5.56 4.56 -12.43
CA GLU A 760 -6.64 4.94 -11.52
C GLU A 760 -7.64 5.89 -12.19
N LEU A 761 -7.16 6.96 -12.83
CA LEU A 761 -7.99 7.92 -13.55
C LEU A 761 -8.79 7.24 -14.66
N ARG A 762 -8.15 6.39 -15.48
CA ARG A 762 -8.84 5.62 -16.52
C ARG A 762 -9.95 4.72 -15.94
N ASN A 763 -9.67 4.01 -14.84
CA ASN A 763 -10.65 3.10 -14.21
C ASN A 763 -11.84 3.87 -13.62
N ARG A 764 -11.59 5.03 -13.02
CA ARG A 764 -12.62 5.96 -12.54
C ARG A 764 -13.49 6.45 -13.69
N LEU A 765 -12.87 6.93 -14.77
CA LEU A 765 -13.58 7.37 -15.96
C LEU A 765 -14.42 6.25 -16.58
N ALA A 766 -13.87 5.03 -16.71
CA ALA A 766 -14.62 3.87 -17.21
C ALA A 766 -15.84 3.56 -16.34
N THR A 767 -15.70 3.68 -15.01
CA THR A 767 -16.80 3.47 -14.05
C THR A 767 -17.90 4.51 -14.19
N VAL A 768 -17.53 5.79 -14.25
CA VAL A 768 -18.48 6.92 -14.32
C VAL A 768 -19.13 7.03 -15.70
N THR A 769 -18.44 6.62 -16.76
CA THR A 769 -18.95 6.67 -18.15
C THR A 769 -19.65 5.38 -18.59
N GLY A 770 -19.34 4.26 -17.94
CA GLY A 770 -19.74 2.92 -18.38
C GLY A 770 -19.15 2.51 -19.73
N LEU A 771 -18.06 3.16 -20.17
CA LEU A 771 -17.36 2.86 -21.42
C LEU A 771 -16.15 1.96 -21.16
N VAL A 772 -15.83 1.10 -22.14
CA VAL A 772 -14.53 0.42 -22.18
C VAL A 772 -13.51 1.41 -22.77
N LEU A 773 -12.58 1.85 -21.94
CA LEU A 773 -11.56 2.84 -22.28
C LEU A 773 -10.20 2.15 -22.51
N PRO A 774 -9.48 2.49 -23.60
CA PRO A 774 -8.18 1.89 -23.89
C PRO A 774 -7.13 2.28 -22.83
N ALA A 775 -6.13 1.42 -22.64
CA ALA A 775 -5.03 1.69 -21.71
C ALA A 775 -4.19 2.91 -22.11
N THR A 776 -4.21 3.28 -23.39
CA THR A 776 -3.50 4.43 -23.96
C THR A 776 -4.26 5.75 -23.86
N LEU A 777 -5.50 5.77 -23.36
CA LEU A 777 -6.40 6.94 -23.35
C LEU A 777 -5.69 8.24 -22.93
N LEU A 778 -4.99 8.21 -21.79
CA LEU A 778 -4.37 9.41 -21.20
C LEU A 778 -3.04 9.79 -21.86
N PHE A 779 -2.51 8.92 -22.73
CA PHE A 779 -1.36 9.20 -23.59
C PHE A 779 -1.81 9.77 -24.94
N ASP A 780 -2.87 9.20 -25.52
CA ASP A 780 -3.47 9.67 -26.78
C ASP A 780 -4.17 11.02 -26.59
N HIS A 781 -4.71 11.25 -25.39
CA HIS A 781 -5.41 12.46 -24.99
C HIS A 781 -4.78 13.03 -23.71
N PRO A 782 -3.68 13.80 -23.83
CA PRO A 782 -2.85 14.17 -22.69
C PRO A 782 -3.43 15.26 -21.77
N THR A 783 -4.51 15.93 -22.18
CA THR A 783 -5.15 17.02 -21.41
C THR A 783 -6.58 16.65 -21.02
N PRO A 784 -7.13 17.18 -19.91
CA PRO A 784 -8.53 16.99 -19.54
C PRO A 784 -9.52 17.32 -20.67
N CYS A 785 -9.28 18.40 -21.43
CA CYS A 785 -10.06 18.76 -22.61
C CYS A 785 -10.02 17.67 -23.69
N ALA A 786 -8.83 17.15 -24.02
CA ALA A 786 -8.69 16.11 -25.04
C ALA A 786 -9.40 14.82 -24.63
N VAL A 787 -9.33 14.45 -23.35
CA VAL A 787 -10.04 13.26 -22.82
C VAL A 787 -11.54 13.47 -22.89
N ALA A 788 -12.04 14.65 -22.52
CA ALA A 788 -13.47 14.97 -22.59
C ALA A 788 -14.02 14.91 -24.02
N ALA A 789 -13.28 15.46 -24.99
CA ALA A 789 -13.63 15.39 -26.41
C ALA A 789 -13.67 13.94 -26.92
N HIS A 790 -12.69 13.11 -26.53
CA HIS A 790 -12.70 11.70 -26.90
C HIS A 790 -13.89 10.94 -26.30
N LEU A 791 -14.23 11.19 -25.03
CA LEU A 791 -15.40 10.59 -24.40
C LEU A 791 -16.69 10.99 -25.15
N GLU A 792 -16.80 12.24 -25.59
CA GLU A 792 -17.94 12.75 -26.36
C GLU A 792 -18.12 12.03 -27.71
N GLU A 793 -17.03 11.80 -28.44
CA GLU A 793 -17.02 10.99 -29.67
C GLU A 793 -17.50 9.55 -29.39
N ARG A 794 -16.98 8.94 -28.33
CA ARG A 794 -17.33 7.55 -27.96
C ARG A 794 -18.79 7.40 -27.56
N PHE A 795 -19.36 8.37 -26.84
CA PHE A 795 -20.78 8.39 -26.54
C PHE A 795 -21.65 8.53 -27.80
N SER A 796 -21.18 9.31 -28.77
CA SER A 796 -21.86 9.51 -30.06
C SER A 796 -21.88 8.24 -30.93
N ASP A 797 -20.80 7.44 -30.89
CA ASP A 797 -20.71 6.17 -31.61
C ASP A 797 -21.54 5.04 -30.97
N THR A 798 -21.76 5.09 -29.66
CA THR A 798 -22.62 4.11 -28.94
C THR A 798 -24.11 4.40 -28.99
N ALA A 799 -24.55 5.54 -29.54
CA ALA A 799 -25.96 5.83 -29.75
C ALA A 799 -26.52 4.95 -30.88
N PRO A 800 -27.70 4.32 -30.72
CA PRO A 800 -28.29 3.52 -31.80
C PRO A 800 -28.55 4.43 -33.00
N LYS A 801 -27.82 4.21 -34.11
CA LYS A 801 -28.10 4.85 -35.40
C LYS A 801 -29.50 4.44 -35.85
N THR A 802 -30.46 5.34 -35.67
CA THR A 802 -31.78 5.23 -36.29
C THR A 802 -31.57 5.33 -37.80
N LEU A 803 -31.73 4.19 -38.49
CA LEU A 803 -31.79 4.16 -39.96
C LEU A 803 -32.93 5.08 -40.44
N PRO A 804 -32.72 6.00 -41.40
CA PRO A 804 -33.81 6.76 -41.99
C PRO A 804 -34.66 5.85 -42.89
N ALA A 805 -35.97 5.84 -42.67
CA ALA A 805 -36.96 5.28 -43.59
C ALA A 805 -37.11 6.18 -44.86
N PRO A 806 -37.61 5.65 -45.99
CA PRO A 806 -37.38 6.23 -47.32
C PRO A 806 -38.36 7.35 -47.73
N ASN A 807 -37.81 8.29 -48.52
CA ASN A 807 -38.42 9.24 -49.48
C ASN A 807 -39.39 10.34 -49.00
N VAL A 808 -39.09 11.60 -49.38
CA VAL A 808 -39.82 12.39 -50.42
C VAL A 808 -38.93 13.58 -50.87
N THR A 809 -38.71 13.70 -52.18
CA THR A 809 -38.10 14.85 -52.87
C THR A 809 -39.07 16.05 -52.94
N PRO A 810 -38.59 17.30 -52.90
CA PRO A 810 -38.76 18.13 -54.09
C PRO A 810 -37.50 18.94 -54.47
N ALA A 811 -37.48 19.36 -55.74
CA ALA A 811 -36.36 19.92 -56.48
C ALA A 811 -36.21 21.45 -56.41
N ASN A 812 -34.99 21.89 -56.77
CA ASN A 812 -34.51 23.24 -57.16
C ASN A 812 -34.37 24.28 -56.03
N ALA A 813 -33.29 25.09 -55.91
CA ALA A 813 -32.37 25.60 -56.93
C ALA A 813 -31.00 26.05 -56.35
N THR A 814 -29.97 25.93 -57.21
CA THR A 814 -28.77 26.80 -57.40
C THR A 814 -27.70 26.99 -56.30
N GLY A 815 -26.52 26.40 -56.56
CA GLY A 815 -25.31 27.19 -56.85
C GLY A 815 -24.32 27.46 -55.71
N GLY A 816 -23.28 26.64 -55.60
CA GLY A 816 -22.07 26.94 -54.83
C GLY A 816 -21.12 25.73 -54.80
N ALA A 817 -19.99 25.82 -55.50
CA ALA A 817 -18.99 24.76 -55.59
C ALA A 817 -18.40 24.41 -54.19
N PRO A 818 -18.18 23.13 -53.84
CA PRO A 818 -17.51 22.79 -52.61
C PRO A 818 -16.00 22.97 -52.76
N GLU A 819 -15.47 23.82 -51.89
CA GLU A 819 -14.06 23.94 -51.56
C GLU A 819 -13.56 22.57 -51.04
N ARG A 820 -12.46 22.08 -51.59
CA ARG A 820 -11.86 20.79 -51.22
C ARG A 820 -11.44 20.83 -49.76
N ALA A 821 -12.19 20.16 -48.88
CA ALA A 821 -11.69 19.70 -47.60
C ALA A 821 -10.55 18.70 -47.86
N ALA A 822 -9.35 19.04 -47.41
CA ALA A 822 -8.21 18.15 -47.43
C ALA A 822 -8.46 17.01 -46.42
N GLU A 823 -8.46 15.77 -46.91
CA GLU A 823 -8.30 14.58 -46.08
C GLU A 823 -6.91 14.59 -45.42
N PRO A 824 -6.75 14.23 -44.13
CA PRO A 824 -5.44 13.90 -43.58
C PRO A 824 -5.09 12.46 -43.99
N GLY A 825 -4.16 12.33 -44.92
CA GLY A 825 -3.66 11.06 -45.42
C GLY A 825 -2.97 10.21 -44.36
N GLY A 826 -3.32 8.92 -44.35
CA GLY A 826 -2.47 7.86 -43.81
C GLY A 826 -1.34 7.48 -44.77
N ALA A 827 -0.28 6.92 -44.18
CA ALA A 827 0.95 6.38 -44.78
C ALA A 827 2.06 7.40 -45.14
N ASP A 828 3.23 7.15 -44.54
CA ASP A 828 4.56 7.79 -44.73
C ASP A 828 4.86 9.14 -44.03
N SER A 829 4.61 9.25 -42.72
CA SER A 829 5.22 10.33 -41.93
C SER A 829 6.70 10.03 -41.61
N LEU A 830 7.54 11.07 -41.54
CA LEU A 830 8.95 10.98 -41.11
C LEU A 830 9.12 10.25 -39.77
N SER A 831 8.18 10.41 -38.84
CA SER A 831 8.13 9.66 -37.58
C SER A 831 7.89 8.16 -37.80
N ALA A 832 7.10 7.74 -38.80
CA ALA A 832 6.91 6.32 -39.13
C ALA A 832 8.18 5.70 -39.73
N LEU A 833 8.90 6.43 -40.59
CA LEU A 833 10.19 5.99 -41.14
C LEU A 833 11.26 5.87 -40.04
N PHE A 834 11.30 6.82 -39.11
CA PHE A 834 12.20 6.79 -37.96
C PHE A 834 11.92 5.57 -37.05
N ARG A 835 10.65 5.32 -36.72
CA ARG A 835 10.25 4.11 -35.95
C ARG A 835 10.65 2.82 -36.65
N LYS A 836 10.45 2.74 -37.97
CA LYS A 836 10.89 1.60 -38.77
C LYS A 836 12.40 1.43 -38.75
N ALA A 837 13.17 2.52 -38.78
CA ALA A 837 14.63 2.47 -38.66
C ALA A 837 15.06 1.93 -37.28
N CYS A 838 14.45 2.39 -36.18
CA CYS A 838 14.72 1.85 -34.84
C CYS A 838 14.38 0.35 -34.74
N ALA A 839 13.21 -0.07 -35.21
CA ALA A 839 12.79 -1.48 -35.23
C ALA A 839 13.72 -2.40 -36.04
N LEU A 840 14.45 -1.84 -37.02
CA LEU A 840 15.44 -2.56 -37.83
C LEU A 840 16.87 -2.45 -37.27
N GLY A 841 17.08 -1.88 -36.08
CA GLY A 841 18.42 -1.65 -35.51
C GLY A 841 19.24 -0.58 -36.22
N LYS A 842 18.59 0.28 -37.02
CA LYS A 842 19.19 1.35 -37.84
C LYS A 842 18.87 2.75 -37.30
N ALA A 843 18.86 2.90 -35.97
CA ALA A 843 18.49 4.16 -35.31
C ALA A 843 19.35 5.36 -35.78
N TRP A 844 20.63 5.14 -36.08
CA TRP A 844 21.54 6.17 -36.60
C TRP A 844 21.17 6.65 -38.01
N ASP A 845 20.76 5.75 -38.91
CA ASP A 845 20.25 6.13 -40.24
C ASP A 845 18.94 6.93 -40.12
N GLY A 846 18.09 6.55 -39.15
CA GLY A 846 16.87 7.28 -38.81
C GLY A 846 17.17 8.69 -38.27
N MET A 847 18.19 8.84 -37.42
CA MET A 847 18.64 10.15 -36.95
C MET A 847 19.16 11.02 -38.09
N ALA A 848 19.95 10.46 -39.02
CA ALA A 848 20.45 11.23 -40.17
C ALA A 848 19.29 11.77 -41.04
N LEU A 849 18.24 10.98 -41.24
CA LEU A 849 17.02 11.41 -41.93
C LEU A 849 16.34 12.58 -41.21
N LEU A 850 16.18 12.49 -39.88
CA LEU A 850 15.58 13.55 -39.06
C LEU A 850 16.44 14.81 -39.01
N THR A 851 17.77 14.69 -38.97
CA THR A 851 18.71 15.82 -39.07
C THR A 851 18.52 16.57 -40.39
N ILE A 852 18.42 15.85 -41.51
CA ILE A 852 18.13 16.45 -42.82
C ILE A 852 16.76 17.14 -42.80
N ALA A 853 15.73 16.49 -42.26
CA ALA A 853 14.40 17.06 -42.14
C ALA A 853 14.35 18.33 -41.27
N SER A 854 15.17 18.41 -40.22
CA SER A 854 15.26 19.58 -39.34
C SER A 854 15.70 20.86 -40.07
N ARG A 855 16.44 20.73 -41.19
CA ARG A 855 16.91 21.87 -42.00
C ARG A 855 15.80 22.56 -42.80
N PHE A 856 14.62 21.93 -42.90
CA PHE A 856 13.44 22.48 -43.55
C PHE A 856 12.47 23.15 -42.57
N ARG A 857 12.78 23.17 -41.26
CA ARG A 857 11.99 23.88 -40.25
C ARG A 857 12.14 25.39 -40.42
N GLU A 858 11.09 26.14 -40.08
CA GLU A 858 11.20 27.60 -39.93
C GLU A 858 12.28 27.92 -38.88
N VAL A 859 13.07 28.97 -39.11
CA VAL A 859 14.15 29.37 -38.20
C VAL A 859 14.05 30.82 -37.76
N PHE A 860 14.63 31.13 -36.60
CA PHE A 860 14.77 32.50 -36.07
C PHE A 860 16.25 32.88 -35.88
N ASP A 861 16.60 34.13 -36.14
CA ASP A 861 17.97 34.66 -36.00
C ASP A 861 18.18 35.45 -34.71
N SER A 862 17.11 35.97 -34.11
CA SER A 862 17.12 36.72 -32.85
C SER A 862 15.82 36.53 -32.05
N THR A 863 15.84 36.85 -30.76
CA THR A 863 14.65 36.83 -29.88
C THR A 863 13.48 37.65 -30.43
N ASP A 864 13.77 38.75 -31.13
CA ASP A 864 12.75 39.66 -31.67
C ASP A 864 12.02 39.06 -32.88
N THR A 865 12.61 38.03 -33.50
CA THR A 865 12.03 37.31 -34.64
C THR A 865 11.25 36.06 -34.23
N LEU A 866 11.26 35.68 -32.95
CA LEU A 866 10.41 34.62 -32.41
C LEU A 866 8.97 35.12 -32.26
N ARG A 867 8.07 34.61 -33.12
CA ARG A 867 6.63 34.95 -33.07
C ARG A 867 5.98 34.59 -31.73
N THR A 868 6.45 33.54 -31.08
CA THR A 868 5.92 33.07 -29.78
C THR A 868 7.06 32.46 -28.98
N PRO A 869 7.73 33.22 -28.09
CA PRO A 869 8.80 32.68 -27.27
C PRO A 869 8.24 31.71 -26.22
N PRO A 870 8.92 30.57 -25.94
CA PRO A 870 8.51 29.66 -24.87
C PRO A 870 8.46 30.40 -23.53
N ALA A 871 7.33 30.29 -22.83
CA ALA A 871 7.16 30.91 -21.52
C ALA A 871 7.99 30.16 -20.47
N ALA A 872 8.74 30.90 -19.66
CA ALA A 872 9.42 30.35 -18.50
C ALA A 872 8.39 29.78 -17.50
N VAL A 873 8.63 28.56 -17.02
CA VAL A 873 7.73 27.88 -16.08
C VAL A 873 8.31 27.96 -14.68
N ASN A 874 7.58 28.58 -13.75
CA ASN A 874 7.92 28.53 -12.34
C ASN A 874 7.41 27.22 -11.74
N VAL A 875 8.33 26.37 -11.29
CA VAL A 875 8.01 25.05 -10.69
C VAL A 875 8.16 25.03 -9.18
N ALA A 876 8.75 26.08 -8.60
CA ALA A 876 8.78 26.28 -7.15
C ALA A 876 8.92 27.75 -6.79
N THR A 877 8.27 28.18 -5.71
CA THR A 877 8.40 29.54 -5.16
C THR A 877 8.97 29.50 -3.75
N GLY A 878 9.86 30.46 -3.44
CA GLY A 878 10.34 30.61 -2.07
C GLY A 878 11.37 31.72 -1.88
N PRO A 879 11.57 32.17 -0.62
CA PRO A 879 12.28 33.41 -0.33
C PRO A 879 13.80 33.31 -0.48
N ALA A 880 14.39 32.10 -0.48
CA ALA A 880 15.84 31.95 -0.49
C ALA A 880 16.48 32.35 -1.83
N ARG A 881 17.71 32.89 -1.76
CA ARG A 881 18.59 33.23 -2.90
C ARG A 881 19.88 32.41 -2.89
N PRO A 882 20.53 32.14 -4.04
CA PRO A 882 20.18 32.56 -5.42
C PRO A 882 18.98 31.80 -6.03
N ARG A 883 18.30 32.37 -7.02
CA ARG A 883 17.24 31.68 -7.79
C ARG A 883 17.84 30.54 -8.63
N LEU A 884 17.10 29.45 -8.88
CA LEU A 884 17.54 28.40 -9.80
C LEU A 884 16.84 28.57 -11.15
N ILE A 885 17.63 28.57 -12.24
CA ILE A 885 17.13 28.62 -13.61
C ILE A 885 17.59 27.34 -14.31
N CYS A 886 16.63 26.51 -14.68
CA CYS A 886 16.84 25.14 -15.11
C CYS A 886 16.61 24.99 -16.62
N PHE A 887 17.50 24.27 -17.30
CA PHE A 887 17.41 23.97 -18.73
C PHE A 887 17.09 22.48 -18.94
N PRO A 888 15.95 22.13 -19.55
CA PRO A 888 15.63 20.76 -19.94
C PRO A 888 16.62 20.21 -20.96
N ALA A 889 16.72 18.88 -21.04
CA ALA A 889 17.52 18.25 -22.09
C ALA A 889 16.98 18.54 -23.50
N LEU A 890 17.87 18.46 -24.50
CA LEU A 890 17.55 18.67 -25.92
C LEU A 890 17.04 17.36 -26.55
N SER A 891 15.99 16.77 -25.98
CA SER A 891 15.41 15.49 -26.41
C SER A 891 13.91 15.61 -26.72
N ALA A 892 13.40 14.75 -27.59
CA ALA A 892 12.00 14.75 -28.04
C ALA A 892 10.99 14.52 -26.90
N LEU A 893 11.42 13.96 -25.76
CA LEU A 893 10.59 13.71 -24.58
C LEU A 893 10.83 14.73 -23.45
N SER A 894 11.72 15.70 -23.63
CA SER A 894 12.18 16.61 -22.58
C SER A 894 11.40 17.92 -22.53
N GLY A 895 11.26 18.48 -21.32
CA GLY A 895 10.56 19.75 -21.10
C GLY A 895 10.52 20.14 -19.62
N PRO A 896 9.71 21.16 -19.25
CA PRO A 896 9.62 21.64 -17.87
C PRO A 896 9.29 20.58 -16.81
N HIS A 897 8.53 19.55 -17.20
CA HIS A 897 8.17 18.41 -16.36
C HIS A 897 9.37 17.66 -15.74
N GLU A 898 10.56 17.70 -16.35
CA GLU A 898 11.77 17.06 -15.81
C GLU A 898 12.16 17.60 -14.43
N TYR A 899 11.81 18.86 -14.15
CA TYR A 899 12.14 19.55 -12.92
C TYR A 899 10.97 19.63 -11.94
N ALA A 900 9.81 19.04 -12.24
CA ALA A 900 8.63 19.12 -11.37
C ALA A 900 8.90 18.52 -9.97
N ARG A 901 9.49 17.32 -9.91
CA ARG A 901 9.88 16.68 -8.63
C ARG A 901 10.97 17.45 -7.89
N PHE A 902 11.90 18.03 -8.64
CA PHE A 902 12.97 18.86 -8.10
C PHE A 902 12.41 20.14 -7.49
N GLY A 903 11.48 20.81 -8.19
CA GLY A 903 10.76 21.99 -7.72
C GLY A 903 9.90 21.73 -6.50
N LEU A 904 9.10 20.64 -6.49
CA LEU A 904 8.29 20.25 -5.33
C LEU A 904 9.12 20.11 -4.05
N SER A 905 10.34 19.59 -4.14
CA SER A 905 11.25 19.44 -3.00
C SER A 905 11.79 20.78 -2.47
N LEU A 906 11.63 21.86 -3.23
CA LEU A 906 12.10 23.22 -2.92
C LEU A 906 10.96 24.23 -2.75
N GLN A 907 9.71 23.77 -2.81
CA GLN A 907 8.52 24.61 -2.63
C GLN A 907 8.49 25.23 -1.23
N GLY A 908 8.26 26.55 -1.16
CA GLY A 908 8.34 27.33 0.08
C GLY A 908 9.76 27.70 0.51
N LEU A 909 10.80 27.14 -0.13
CA LEU A 909 12.20 27.38 0.19
C LEU A 909 12.86 28.34 -0.79
N ARG A 910 12.79 28.08 -2.11
CA ARG A 910 13.55 28.81 -3.14
C ARG A 910 12.80 28.86 -4.48
N ASP A 911 12.95 29.97 -5.20
CA ASP A 911 12.44 30.09 -6.57
C ASP A 911 13.20 29.17 -7.55
N VAL A 912 12.44 28.37 -8.30
CA VAL A 912 12.94 27.48 -9.36
C VAL A 912 12.17 27.74 -10.65
N TRP A 913 12.88 28.23 -11.65
CA TRP A 913 12.39 28.49 -13.00
C TRP A 913 12.92 27.44 -13.96
N VAL A 914 12.12 27.05 -14.93
CA VAL A 914 12.52 26.18 -16.03
C VAL A 914 12.30 26.90 -17.35
N LEU A 915 13.33 26.97 -18.18
CA LEU A 915 13.28 27.60 -19.49
C LEU A 915 13.12 26.53 -20.57
N PRO A 916 11.95 26.43 -21.24
CA PRO A 916 11.77 25.47 -22.32
C PRO A 916 12.64 25.83 -23.53
N ASN A 917 13.03 24.81 -24.29
CA ASN A 917 13.76 24.97 -25.54
C ASN A 917 12.77 25.24 -26.69
N PRO A 918 12.97 26.27 -27.54
CA PRO A 918 12.09 26.52 -28.67
C PRO A 918 12.21 25.44 -29.75
N GLY A 919 11.15 25.21 -30.51
CA GLY A 919 11.10 24.27 -31.62
C GLY A 919 10.53 22.90 -31.26
N PHE A 920 10.25 22.61 -29.97
CA PHE A 920 9.67 21.34 -29.55
C PHE A 920 8.13 21.32 -29.57
N LEU A 921 7.48 22.46 -29.79
CA LEU A 921 6.04 22.55 -30.04
C LEU A 921 5.72 22.56 -31.54
N GLN A 922 4.48 22.20 -31.87
CA GLN A 922 4.01 22.10 -33.25
C GLN A 922 4.18 23.43 -34.00
N ARG A 923 4.84 23.41 -35.17
CA ARG A 923 5.14 24.59 -36.01
C ARG A 923 6.01 25.68 -35.35
N GLU A 924 6.67 25.39 -34.25
CA GLU A 924 7.58 26.36 -33.63
C GLU A 924 8.90 26.46 -34.42
N ALA A 925 9.49 27.66 -34.49
CA ALA A 925 10.74 27.87 -35.22
C ALA A 925 11.95 27.32 -34.44
N LEU A 926 12.93 26.77 -35.14
CA LEU A 926 14.24 26.40 -34.58
C LEU A 926 15.19 27.60 -34.62
N PRO A 927 16.22 27.66 -33.75
CA PRO A 927 17.24 28.69 -33.87
C PRO A 927 18.01 28.55 -35.19
N ALA A 928 18.35 29.63 -35.88
CA ALA A 928 19.18 29.56 -37.09
C ALA A 928 20.63 29.16 -36.76
N THR A 929 21.15 29.59 -35.62
CA THR A 929 22.51 29.31 -35.13
C THR A 929 22.52 28.99 -33.64
N LEU A 930 23.60 28.37 -33.14
CA LEU A 930 23.79 28.15 -31.71
C LEU A 930 23.81 29.48 -30.93
N GLU A 931 24.43 30.53 -31.46
CA GLU A 931 24.46 31.85 -30.79
C GLU A 931 23.06 32.47 -30.70
N ALA A 932 22.20 32.32 -31.72
CA ALA A 932 20.81 32.79 -31.66
C ALA A 932 20.01 32.08 -30.55
N PHE A 933 20.21 30.78 -30.37
CA PHE A 933 19.60 30.01 -29.29
C PHE A 933 20.11 30.45 -27.92
N VAL A 934 21.43 30.52 -27.75
CA VAL A 934 22.08 30.84 -26.48
C VAL A 934 21.74 32.27 -26.04
N SER A 935 21.73 33.22 -26.97
CA SER A 935 21.31 34.60 -26.70
C SER A 935 19.85 34.67 -26.24
N ALA A 936 18.95 33.90 -26.87
CA ALA A 936 17.55 33.84 -26.46
C ALA A 936 17.35 33.26 -25.05
N GLN A 937 18.05 32.16 -24.74
CA GLN A 937 18.01 31.54 -23.42
C GLN A 937 18.66 32.44 -22.35
N ALA A 938 19.73 33.17 -22.69
CA ALA A 938 20.36 34.16 -21.80
C ALA A 938 19.41 35.32 -21.47
N ALA A 939 18.72 35.88 -22.47
CA ALA A 939 17.72 36.92 -22.26
C ALA A 939 16.55 36.43 -21.37
N ALA A 940 16.06 35.21 -21.60
CA ALA A 940 15.02 34.60 -20.77
C ALA A 940 15.48 34.34 -19.33
N ALA A 941 16.74 33.91 -19.14
CA ALA A 941 17.33 33.71 -17.82
C ALA A 941 17.41 35.04 -17.04
N LEU A 942 17.85 36.11 -17.68
CA LEU A 942 17.90 37.45 -17.07
C LEU A 942 16.51 37.99 -16.72
N ALA A 943 15.51 37.73 -17.57
CA ALA A 943 14.13 38.10 -17.27
C ALA A 943 13.59 37.35 -16.03
N CYS A 944 13.95 36.08 -15.86
CA CYS A 944 13.55 35.28 -14.69
C CYS A 944 14.30 35.66 -13.42
N SER A 945 15.57 36.06 -13.53
CA SER A 945 16.37 36.49 -12.37
C SER A 945 16.01 37.90 -11.91
N GLY A 946 15.70 38.81 -12.83
CA GLY A 946 15.77 40.24 -12.54
C GLY A 946 17.17 40.62 -12.04
N ASP A 947 17.23 41.50 -11.03
CA ASP A 947 18.49 41.94 -10.39
C ASP A 947 19.00 40.98 -9.29
N GLU A 948 18.35 39.82 -9.10
CA GLU A 948 18.65 38.88 -8.02
C GLU A 948 19.73 37.86 -8.43
N PRO A 949 20.57 37.38 -7.51
CA PRO A 949 21.57 36.37 -7.84
C PRO A 949 20.89 35.06 -8.26
N PHE A 950 21.43 34.42 -9.30
CA PHE A 950 20.87 33.21 -9.90
C PHE A 950 21.93 32.15 -10.20
N VAL A 951 21.50 30.89 -10.26
CA VAL A 951 22.30 29.71 -10.62
C VAL A 951 21.69 29.09 -11.87
N LEU A 952 22.54 28.73 -12.83
CA LEU A 952 22.13 28.01 -14.02
C LEU A 952 22.29 26.51 -13.78
N LEU A 953 21.26 25.73 -14.05
CA LEU A 953 21.25 24.29 -13.82
C LEU A 953 20.79 23.57 -15.08
N GLY A 954 21.50 22.52 -15.49
CA GLY A 954 21.13 21.72 -16.64
C GLY A 954 21.30 20.22 -16.40
N ARG A 955 20.35 19.43 -16.87
CA ARG A 955 20.37 17.96 -16.82
C ARG A 955 20.67 17.39 -18.20
N SER A 956 21.56 16.40 -18.28
CA SER A 956 21.94 15.77 -19.56
C SER A 956 22.39 16.84 -20.58
N ALA A 957 21.90 16.83 -21.82
CA ALA A 957 22.18 17.86 -22.82
C ALA A 957 21.73 19.28 -22.41
N GLY A 958 20.81 19.41 -21.44
CA GLY A 958 20.47 20.70 -20.83
C GLY A 958 21.65 21.33 -20.08
N GLY A 959 22.62 20.52 -19.65
CA GLY A 959 23.88 21.01 -19.11
C GLY A 959 24.74 21.76 -20.13
N TRP A 960 24.69 21.36 -21.41
CA TRP A 960 25.36 22.10 -22.50
C TRP A 960 24.75 23.49 -22.66
N VAL A 961 23.41 23.57 -22.57
CA VAL A 961 22.68 24.85 -22.61
C VAL A 961 23.09 25.71 -21.42
N ALA A 962 23.11 25.16 -20.20
CA ALA A 962 23.50 25.89 -19.00
C ALA A 962 24.94 26.46 -19.10
N GLN A 963 25.87 25.68 -19.67
CA GLN A 963 27.25 26.13 -19.90
C GLN A 963 27.33 27.20 -20.98
N ALA A 964 26.77 26.97 -22.17
CA ALA A 964 26.80 27.92 -23.27
C ALA A 964 26.13 29.26 -22.90
N VAL A 965 25.03 29.22 -22.14
CA VAL A 965 24.38 30.43 -21.61
C VAL A 965 25.26 31.13 -20.59
N ALA A 966 25.92 30.39 -19.69
CA ALA A 966 26.88 30.99 -18.75
C ALA A 966 28.03 31.70 -19.48
N GLU A 967 28.58 31.09 -20.53
CA GLU A 967 29.65 31.68 -21.35
C GLU A 967 29.21 32.97 -22.03
N HIS A 968 28.01 32.97 -22.61
CA HIS A 968 27.43 34.14 -23.25
C HIS A 968 27.20 35.27 -22.25
N LEU A 969 26.68 34.95 -21.06
CA LEU A 969 26.47 35.93 -19.99
C LEU A 969 27.79 36.51 -19.47
N GLU A 970 28.82 35.68 -19.26
CA GLU A 970 30.13 36.13 -18.79
C GLU A 970 30.81 37.04 -19.83
N ARG A 971 30.69 36.76 -21.13
CA ARG A 971 31.12 37.66 -22.22
C ARG A 971 30.41 39.01 -22.17
N ALA A 972 29.15 39.02 -21.76
CA ALA A 972 28.34 40.23 -21.58
C ALA A 972 28.56 40.92 -20.21
N GLY A 973 29.47 40.41 -19.38
CA GLY A 973 29.79 40.97 -18.06
C GLY A 973 28.83 40.59 -16.93
N VAL A 974 27.90 39.65 -17.17
CA VAL A 974 26.96 39.14 -16.15
C VAL A 974 27.42 37.77 -15.67
N ARG A 975 27.62 37.61 -14.36
CA ARG A 975 28.14 36.37 -13.80
C ARG A 975 27.08 35.61 -13.00
N PRO A 976 26.70 34.37 -13.40
CA PRO A 976 25.86 33.52 -12.57
C PRO A 976 26.61 33.13 -11.28
N SER A 977 25.86 32.89 -10.20
CA SER A 977 26.43 32.51 -8.89
C SER A 977 27.10 31.14 -8.92
N ALA A 978 26.59 30.23 -9.76
CA ALA A 978 27.16 28.92 -10.04
C ALA A 978 26.52 28.34 -11.31
N VAL A 979 27.17 27.30 -11.86
CA VAL A 979 26.59 26.42 -12.88
C VAL A 979 26.52 25.00 -12.32
N VAL A 980 25.36 24.34 -12.41
CA VAL A 980 25.15 22.98 -11.92
C VAL A 980 24.84 22.05 -13.08
N LEU A 981 25.62 21.00 -13.21
CA LEU A 981 25.53 20.01 -14.29
C LEU A 981 25.09 18.67 -13.68
N VAL A 982 23.96 18.15 -14.12
CA VAL A 982 23.38 16.90 -13.60
C VAL A 982 23.39 15.84 -14.69
N ASP A 983 24.19 14.79 -14.53
CA ASP A 983 24.36 13.73 -15.53
C ASP A 983 24.66 14.27 -16.95
N THR A 984 25.42 15.37 -17.01
CA THR A 984 25.88 16.00 -18.26
C THR A 984 27.15 15.31 -18.76
N PHE A 985 27.16 14.89 -20.03
CA PHE A 985 28.30 14.25 -20.69
C PHE A 985 28.96 15.23 -21.66
N ALA A 986 30.28 15.19 -21.83
CA ALA A 986 31.01 16.08 -22.75
C ALA A 986 30.80 15.67 -24.23
N GLY A 987 30.78 16.64 -25.15
CA GLY A 987 30.44 16.46 -26.57
C GLY A 987 31.26 15.38 -27.31
N ASP A 988 32.53 15.18 -26.95
CA ASP A 988 33.41 14.21 -27.61
C ASP A 988 33.16 12.73 -27.26
N SER A 989 32.43 12.48 -26.17
CA SER A 989 32.15 11.10 -25.69
C SER A 989 31.23 10.29 -26.61
N VAL A 990 30.67 10.92 -27.66
CA VAL A 990 29.88 10.25 -28.70
C VAL A 990 30.79 9.48 -29.68
N SER A 991 32.11 9.75 -29.71
CA SER A 991 33.02 9.13 -30.70
C SER A 991 34.29 8.46 -30.17
N GLY A 992 34.65 8.53 -28.88
CA GLY A 992 35.88 7.87 -28.42
C GLY A 992 36.09 7.71 -26.91
N ALA A 993 36.46 6.46 -26.54
CA ALA A 993 37.13 5.93 -25.34
C ALA A 993 36.45 6.08 -23.95
N GLU A 994 36.21 4.91 -23.34
CA GLU A 994 35.64 4.61 -22.01
C GLU A 994 34.11 4.64 -21.86
N ASP A 995 33.41 5.73 -22.19
CA ASP A 995 31.93 5.84 -21.98
C ASP A 995 31.07 5.63 -23.25
N GLY A 996 31.70 5.62 -24.44
CA GLY A 996 31.02 5.59 -25.74
C GLY A 996 29.99 4.47 -25.97
N PRO A 997 30.24 3.20 -25.58
CA PRO A 997 29.26 2.11 -25.75
C PRO A 997 28.05 2.25 -24.83
N ALA A 998 28.23 2.75 -23.61
CA ALA A 998 27.15 2.96 -22.65
C ALA A 998 26.29 4.17 -23.03
N LEU A 999 26.92 5.23 -23.52
CA LEU A 999 26.25 6.41 -24.06
C LEU A 999 25.50 6.06 -25.35
N SER A 1000 26.10 5.27 -26.24
CA SER A 1000 25.44 4.76 -27.45
C SER A 1000 24.24 3.87 -27.11
N ALA A 1001 24.37 2.94 -26.15
CA ALA A 1001 23.27 2.11 -25.68
C ALA A 1001 22.17 2.91 -24.96
N MET A 1002 22.54 3.95 -24.21
CA MET A 1002 21.59 4.88 -23.58
C MET A 1002 20.84 5.70 -24.63
N THR A 1003 21.55 6.21 -25.64
CA THR A 1003 20.98 6.94 -26.78
C THR A 1003 20.05 6.04 -27.58
N VAL A 1004 20.47 4.82 -27.94
CA VAL A 1004 19.62 3.83 -28.62
C VAL A 1004 18.40 3.47 -27.76
N GLY A 1005 18.57 3.23 -26.46
CA GLY A 1005 17.45 2.95 -25.54
C GLY A 1005 16.50 4.14 -25.34
N MET A 1006 16.99 5.38 -25.43
CA MET A 1006 16.16 6.59 -25.46
C MET A 1006 15.38 6.70 -26.77
N LEU A 1007 16.03 6.41 -27.90
CA LEU A 1007 15.42 6.45 -29.24
C LEU A 1007 14.37 5.33 -29.43
N ASP A 1008 14.62 4.14 -28.87
CA ASP A 1008 13.66 3.04 -28.84
C ASP A 1008 12.44 3.39 -27.99
N LYS A 1009 12.64 4.00 -26.81
CA LYS A 1009 11.54 4.54 -26.00
C LYS A 1009 10.77 5.61 -26.76
N ALA A 1010 11.45 6.58 -27.38
CA ALA A 1010 10.82 7.63 -28.18
C ALA A 1010 10.05 7.07 -29.40
N ALA A 1011 10.50 5.96 -29.98
CA ALA A 1011 9.81 5.25 -31.06
C ALA A 1011 8.59 4.44 -30.58
N GLN A 1012 8.59 3.97 -29.33
CA GLN A 1012 7.48 3.25 -28.69
C GLN A 1012 6.35 4.19 -28.22
N PHE A 1013 6.64 5.46 -27.96
CA PHE A 1013 5.61 6.48 -27.72
C PHE A 1013 4.97 6.89 -29.06
N ALA A 1014 3.69 6.54 -29.26
CA ALA A 1014 2.98 6.75 -30.52
C ALA A 1014 2.80 8.22 -30.96
N SER A 1015 3.22 9.19 -30.13
CA SER A 1015 2.99 10.63 -30.30
C SER A 1015 4.26 11.49 -30.42
N ALA A 1016 5.42 10.94 -30.76
CA ALA A 1016 6.56 11.78 -31.15
C ALA A 1016 6.24 12.46 -32.51
N GLU A 1017 5.52 13.58 -32.44
CA GLU A 1017 5.25 14.46 -33.57
C GLU A 1017 6.57 14.75 -34.28
N THR A 1018 6.54 14.77 -35.62
CA THR A 1018 7.70 15.03 -36.47
C THR A 1018 8.50 16.26 -35.99
N ASP A 1019 7.81 17.26 -35.43
CA ASP A 1019 8.41 18.49 -34.92
C ASP A 1019 9.33 18.25 -33.70
N ARG A 1020 8.97 17.38 -32.76
CA ARG A 1020 9.83 17.07 -31.60
C ARG A 1020 11.07 16.29 -31.98
N LEU A 1021 10.92 15.34 -32.89
CA LEU A 1021 12.02 14.51 -33.40
C LEU A 1021 13.01 15.34 -34.23
N THR A 1022 12.50 16.20 -35.12
CA THR A 1022 13.34 17.10 -35.93
C THR A 1022 13.99 18.20 -35.09
N ALA A 1023 13.34 18.68 -34.03
CA ALA A 1023 13.94 19.64 -33.10
C ALA A 1023 15.12 19.04 -32.33
N MET A 1024 14.96 17.84 -31.77
CA MET A 1024 16.03 17.10 -31.09
C MET A 1024 17.26 16.97 -31.99
N THR A 1025 17.10 16.46 -33.22
CA THR A 1025 18.23 16.31 -34.15
C THR A 1025 18.77 17.64 -34.64
N GLY A 1026 17.92 18.65 -34.81
CA GLY A 1026 18.34 20.01 -35.17
C GLY A 1026 19.21 20.65 -34.10
N TYR A 1027 18.94 20.41 -32.82
CA TYR A 1027 19.76 20.87 -31.71
C TYR A 1027 21.08 20.10 -31.60
N LEU A 1028 21.05 18.77 -31.75
CA LEU A 1028 22.26 17.95 -31.78
C LEU A 1028 23.22 18.38 -32.91
N ASP A 1029 22.70 18.69 -34.10
CA ASP A 1029 23.49 19.20 -35.24
C ASP A 1029 24.13 20.57 -34.91
N ARG A 1030 23.42 21.45 -34.19
CA ARG A 1030 23.92 22.79 -33.81
C ARG A 1030 24.95 22.76 -32.68
N PHE A 1031 24.84 21.80 -31.77
CA PHE A 1031 25.86 21.56 -30.73
C PHE A 1031 27.00 20.65 -31.23
N SER A 1032 26.94 20.15 -32.46
CA SER A 1032 27.99 19.33 -33.05
C SER A 1032 29.29 20.14 -33.19
N GLY A 1033 30.35 19.70 -32.50
CA GLY A 1033 31.63 20.40 -32.48
C GLY A 1033 31.69 21.62 -31.54
N TRP A 1034 30.67 21.83 -30.71
CA TRP A 1034 30.75 22.79 -29.60
C TRP A 1034 31.49 22.17 -28.41
N GLU A 1035 32.49 22.89 -27.90
CA GLU A 1035 33.24 22.53 -26.70
C GLU A 1035 33.04 23.60 -25.62
N PRO A 1036 32.82 23.21 -24.35
CA PRO A 1036 32.70 24.17 -23.26
C PRO A 1036 34.05 24.83 -22.98
N SER A 1037 34.04 26.15 -22.86
CA SER A 1037 35.15 26.97 -22.38
C SER A 1037 35.22 27.03 -20.86
N GLU A 1038 36.35 27.47 -20.32
CA GLU A 1038 36.50 27.66 -18.87
C GLU A 1038 35.62 28.82 -18.38
N LEU A 1039 34.67 28.51 -17.49
CA LEU A 1039 33.81 29.49 -16.84
C LEU A 1039 34.48 30.09 -15.60
N SER A 1040 34.28 31.39 -15.39
CA SER A 1040 34.68 32.02 -14.13
C SER A 1040 33.77 31.60 -12.97
N ALA A 1041 32.50 31.33 -13.23
CA ALA A 1041 31.52 30.86 -12.24
C ALA A 1041 31.84 29.44 -11.73
N PRO A 1042 31.67 29.16 -10.43
CA PRO A 1042 31.91 27.83 -9.89
C PRO A 1042 30.95 26.81 -10.52
N THR A 1043 31.51 25.71 -11.03
CA THR A 1043 30.74 24.65 -11.69
C THR A 1043 30.67 23.39 -10.81
N LEU A 1044 29.47 22.93 -10.49
CA LEU A 1044 29.21 21.69 -9.74
C LEU A 1044 28.73 20.60 -10.70
N LEU A 1045 29.44 19.48 -10.75
CA LEU A 1045 29.04 18.30 -11.51
C LEU A 1045 28.47 17.22 -10.58
N VAL A 1046 27.18 16.91 -10.76
CA VAL A 1046 26.46 15.85 -10.07
C VAL A 1046 26.29 14.69 -11.04
N ARG A 1047 26.84 13.53 -10.72
CA ARG A 1047 26.73 12.32 -11.54
C ARG A 1047 26.28 11.12 -10.71
N ALA A 1048 25.36 10.34 -11.26
CA ALA A 1048 25.01 9.03 -10.71
C ALA A 1048 26.19 8.05 -10.91
N ARG A 1049 26.78 7.54 -9.82
CA ARG A 1049 27.78 6.47 -9.89
C ARG A 1049 27.10 5.09 -9.83
N GLY A 1050 26.75 4.54 -10.99
CA GLY A 1050 26.32 3.14 -11.15
C GLY A 1050 27.36 2.33 -11.92
N ARG A 1051 27.77 1.16 -11.41
CA ARG A 1051 28.57 0.19 -12.18
C ARG A 1051 27.78 -0.23 -13.43
N PRO A 1052 28.36 -0.18 -14.64
CA PRO A 1052 27.73 -0.85 -15.78
C PRO A 1052 27.69 -2.35 -15.49
N ALA A 1053 26.50 -2.96 -15.59
CA ALA A 1053 26.39 -4.40 -15.66
C ALA A 1053 27.21 -4.86 -16.86
N ARG A 1054 28.23 -5.70 -16.63
CA ARG A 1054 28.98 -6.32 -17.73
C ARG A 1054 27.99 -7.11 -18.58
N HIS A 1055 27.67 -6.60 -19.76
CA HIS A 1055 27.22 -7.44 -20.86
C HIS A 1055 28.29 -8.51 -21.09
N ARG A 1056 28.06 -9.73 -20.63
CA ARG A 1056 28.75 -10.90 -21.18
C ARG A 1056 28.03 -11.27 -22.47
N SER A 1057 28.39 -10.62 -23.57
CA SER A 1057 28.25 -11.26 -24.88
C SER A 1057 29.33 -12.34 -24.96
N GLY A 1058 28.90 -13.57 -25.21
CA GLY A 1058 29.81 -14.68 -25.50
C GLY A 1058 30.59 -14.40 -26.77
N GLY A 1059 31.91 -14.55 -26.69
CA GLY A 1059 32.83 -14.44 -27.82
C GLY A 1059 34.24 -14.67 -27.31
N ALA A 1060 34.71 -15.91 -27.42
CA ALA A 1060 36.08 -16.27 -27.13
C ALA A 1060 37.04 -15.49 -28.04
N VAL A 1061 37.95 -14.71 -27.45
CA VAL A 1061 39.23 -14.34 -28.07
C VAL A 1061 40.30 -14.35 -26.98
N GLU A 1062 41.43 -14.94 -27.35
CA GLU A 1062 42.55 -15.40 -26.53
C GLU A 1062 43.28 -14.32 -25.72
N SER A 1063 44.00 -14.81 -24.72
CA SER A 1063 44.93 -14.08 -23.88
C SER A 1063 46.11 -13.50 -24.65
N ALA A 1064 46.56 -12.30 -24.29
CA ALA A 1064 47.97 -11.92 -24.38
C ALA A 1064 48.34 -11.01 -23.20
N ALA A 1065 49.44 -11.39 -22.55
CA ALA A 1065 49.98 -10.84 -21.32
C ALA A 1065 50.86 -9.59 -21.53
N LEU A 1066 51.40 -9.11 -20.38
CA LEU A 1066 52.44 -8.07 -20.14
C LEU A 1066 51.84 -6.74 -19.64
N GLY A 1067 52.25 -6.14 -18.53
CA GLY A 1067 53.31 -6.42 -17.56
C GLY A 1067 53.55 -5.15 -16.73
N SER A 1068 53.62 -5.31 -15.40
CA SER A 1068 54.39 -4.52 -14.40
C SER A 1068 54.59 -3.00 -14.59
N HIS A 1069 54.11 -2.18 -13.65
CA HIS A 1069 54.99 -1.49 -12.68
C HIS A 1069 54.23 -0.75 -11.56
N ARG A 1070 55.00 -0.38 -10.53
CA ARG A 1070 54.67 -0.19 -9.10
C ARG A 1070 54.29 1.27 -8.72
N PRO A 1071 53.95 1.56 -7.44
CA PRO A 1071 53.01 2.60 -7.00
C PRO A 1071 53.67 3.93 -6.55
N GLY A 1072 52.88 5.00 -6.49
CA GLY A 1072 53.30 6.31 -5.97
C GLY A 1072 52.14 7.10 -5.33
N ARG A 1073 52.36 7.44 -4.06
CA ARG A 1073 51.57 8.12 -3.00
C ARG A 1073 50.73 9.39 -3.33
N PRO A 1074 49.86 9.82 -2.37
CA PRO A 1074 48.74 10.76 -2.53
C PRO A 1074 49.06 12.21 -2.11
N LEU A 1075 48.32 13.19 -2.63
CA LEU A 1075 48.22 14.58 -2.13
C LEU A 1075 46.79 15.08 -2.43
N GLN A 1076 45.98 15.26 -1.38
CA GLN A 1076 45.68 16.53 -0.69
C GLN A 1076 44.58 17.36 -1.38
N ARG A 1077 43.50 17.53 -0.61
CA ARG A 1077 42.39 18.50 -0.71
C ARG A 1077 42.91 19.95 -0.89
N PRO A 1078 42.06 20.89 -1.36
CA PRO A 1078 40.89 21.38 -0.60
C PRO A 1078 39.57 20.68 -0.95
#